data_AF-A0A377Q8Y1-F1
#
_entry.id   AF-A0A377Q8Y1-F1
#
_cell.length_a   1.000
_cell.length_b   1.000
_cell.length_c   1.000
_cell.angle_alpha   90.00
_cell.angle_beta   90.00
_cell.angle_gamma   90.00
#
_symmetry.space_group_name_H-M   'P 1'
#
loop_
_entity.id
_entity.type
_entity.pdbx_description
1 polymer ?
#
loop_
_entity_poly.entity_id
_entity_poly.type
_entity_poly.pdbx_seq_one_letter_code
_entity_poly.pdbx_strand_id
1 'polypeptide(L)'
;MTSELSRLRRLNHMYRVLSRINQAIVRAESPDGLYQETCRIAVESGLFSMVWIGQLDHVHARLRPLAHCGQVPDLIEQTCHNRTSPAWGVLHASRLVVCNSLADQPEKYSGELAAGLHSLACIPLHEAGEVIGLLAWYAERPDQFDEDVVGLITEVANDISFALEHLLQEQQRLVAETRLRYLAYYDPQTGLPNRALLEQRLLQLADSGEPLALLDIKLQRLEPIARVFGDQVVDVLLRTLAQRLEGRITGGVLAQLAPDEFALVLPGLDEHAAIETFAQNVLASIRQALPAGSGEVFVGAGIGVAIYPSIETQILQLVPRARLAAIGAVLNNEVCFYQDGQDRDSAGRLALEGELHRALERGEFELHYQPQLNMKTGLMIGVEALIRWQHPAKGLIGPALFIPVLESCGLMELVGEWVLRQACAQQRDWLNCGLPPLRMAVNLSAQQFRQPGLVELVHEVLCDSGMDPGWLELELTESLILEDAERTIQTMHDLKKLGVRLALDDFGTGYSSLSYLRRFPVDSIKIDQSFVRDIATQASAGALARAILGMGHNLGLDTIAEGVEDASQLGYLRKQGCNEMQGFLFSHAVTAQELALFLLEERRLPPAGSCTAASATILVVDDELNILTAIKRLLRQDGITVLTASNAAEGFAHLATTEVGVILADQRMPGLSGAVFLDQVKGLYPDSIRILLTGYTELAAVIDAVNRGALYKLLTKPWEDDVLRENVREALHHYETVQENRRLLQSLNNRQLGNTNARQN
;
A
#
# COMPACT_ATOMS: atom_id res chain seq x y z
N MET A 1 -36.78 -53.68 68.27
CA MET A 1 -36.04 -54.49 67.27
C MET A 1 -36.46 -54.22 65.82
N THR A 2 -37.74 -54.00 65.48
CA THR A 2 -38.19 -53.79 64.09
C THR A 2 -37.82 -52.43 63.47
N SER A 3 -37.74 -51.35 64.26
CA SER A 3 -37.32 -50.01 63.79
C SER A 3 -35.82 -49.94 63.44
N GLU A 4 -34.95 -50.49 64.28
CA GLU A 4 -33.49 -50.46 64.12
C GLU A 4 -33.01 -51.31 62.92
N LEU A 5 -33.61 -52.49 62.72
CA LEU A 5 -33.41 -53.33 61.53
C LEU A 5 -33.86 -52.64 60.23
N SER A 6 -34.88 -51.78 60.29
CA SER A 6 -35.37 -51.04 59.14
C SER A 6 -34.43 -49.88 58.78
N ARG A 7 -33.90 -49.16 59.79
CA ARG A 7 -32.85 -48.14 59.61
C ARG A 7 -31.58 -48.74 58.99
N LEU A 8 -31.06 -49.84 59.55
CA LEU A 8 -29.88 -50.53 59.03
C LEU A 8 -30.04 -51.02 57.57
N ARG A 9 -31.24 -51.50 57.20
CA ARG A 9 -31.53 -51.89 55.82
C ARG A 9 -31.52 -50.71 54.85
N ARG A 10 -32.11 -49.57 55.22
CA ARG A 10 -32.07 -48.34 54.40
C ARG A 10 -30.64 -47.87 54.19
N LEU A 11 -29.86 -47.83 55.26
CA LEU A 11 -28.48 -47.35 55.27
C LEU A 11 -27.57 -48.24 54.41
N ASN A 12 -27.70 -49.58 54.51
CA ASN A 12 -26.97 -50.51 53.64
C ASN A 12 -27.35 -50.35 52.17
N HIS A 13 -28.61 -50.03 51.88
CA HIS A 13 -29.07 -49.82 50.52
C HIS A 13 -28.53 -48.50 49.94
N MET A 14 -28.50 -47.42 50.73
CA MET A 14 -27.87 -46.16 50.34
C MET A 14 -26.37 -46.29 50.05
N TYR A 15 -25.62 -47.07 50.83
CA TYR A 15 -24.20 -47.33 50.51
C TYR A 15 -24.01 -48.01 49.16
N ARG A 16 -24.95 -48.86 48.72
CA ARG A 16 -24.90 -49.45 47.37
C ARG A 16 -25.19 -48.42 46.29
N VAL A 17 -26.13 -47.51 46.55
CA VAL A 17 -26.45 -46.40 45.64
C VAL A 17 -25.21 -45.51 45.48
N LEU A 18 -24.61 -45.04 46.58
CA LEU A 18 -23.38 -44.26 46.56
C LEU A 18 -22.26 -44.99 45.81
N SER A 19 -22.00 -46.27 46.14
CA SER A 19 -20.95 -47.04 45.48
C SER A 19 -21.17 -47.20 43.97
N ARG A 20 -22.42 -47.45 43.53
CA ARG A 20 -22.75 -47.57 42.10
C ARG A 20 -22.65 -46.22 41.39
N ILE A 21 -23.08 -45.13 42.02
CA ILE A 21 -22.93 -43.78 41.47
C ILE A 21 -21.44 -43.43 41.33
N ASN A 22 -20.62 -43.74 42.32
CA ASN A 22 -19.17 -43.49 42.24
C ASN A 22 -18.50 -44.31 41.13
N GLN A 23 -18.97 -45.53 40.86
CA GLN A 23 -18.55 -46.29 39.68
C GLN A 23 -19.02 -45.66 38.36
N ALA A 24 -20.22 -45.07 38.33
CA ALA A 24 -20.73 -44.35 37.17
C ALA A 24 -19.92 -43.07 36.89
N ILE A 25 -19.57 -42.33 37.95
CA ILE A 25 -18.69 -41.15 37.89
C ILE A 25 -17.37 -41.49 37.19
N VAL A 26 -16.69 -42.56 37.63
CA VAL A 26 -15.39 -42.97 37.07
C VAL A 26 -15.49 -43.36 35.58
N ARG A 27 -16.66 -43.79 35.11
CA ARG A 27 -16.88 -44.25 33.73
C ARG A 27 -17.57 -43.22 32.85
N ALA A 28 -17.91 -42.06 33.39
CA ALA A 28 -18.67 -41.06 32.66
C ALA A 28 -17.82 -40.41 31.57
N GLU A 29 -18.34 -40.37 30.34
CA GLU A 29 -17.74 -39.66 29.20
C GLU A 29 -18.42 -38.32 28.94
N SER A 30 -19.58 -38.07 29.55
CA SER A 30 -20.33 -36.82 29.43
C SER A 30 -21.17 -36.51 30.68
N PRO A 31 -21.42 -35.21 30.96
CA PRO A 31 -22.34 -34.79 32.03
C PRO A 31 -23.75 -35.40 31.88
N ASP A 32 -24.33 -35.37 30.68
CA ASP A 32 -25.69 -35.88 30.43
C ASP A 32 -25.81 -37.38 30.72
N GLY A 33 -24.80 -38.16 30.33
CA GLY A 33 -24.71 -39.58 30.65
C GLY A 33 -24.65 -39.84 32.15
N LEU A 34 -23.82 -39.06 32.87
CA LEU A 34 -23.69 -39.16 34.32
C LEU A 34 -24.99 -38.81 35.05
N TYR A 35 -25.68 -37.75 34.63
CA TYR A 35 -26.94 -37.32 35.23
C TYR A 35 -28.03 -38.39 35.12
N GLN A 36 -28.19 -38.95 33.91
CA GLN A 36 -29.20 -39.97 33.65
C GLN A 36 -28.90 -41.26 34.42
N GLU A 37 -27.62 -41.66 34.45
CA GLU A 37 -27.18 -42.85 35.17
C GLU A 37 -27.37 -42.71 36.68
N THR A 38 -27.09 -41.54 37.24
CA THR A 38 -27.31 -41.22 38.65
C THR A 38 -28.78 -41.38 39.02
N CYS A 39 -29.68 -40.76 38.24
CA CYS A 39 -31.13 -40.85 38.50
C CYS A 39 -31.61 -42.31 38.42
N ARG A 40 -31.11 -43.07 37.44
CA ARG A 40 -31.43 -44.49 37.27
C ARG A 40 -30.98 -45.33 38.47
N ILE A 41 -29.71 -45.23 38.87
CA ILE A 41 -29.15 -46.00 40.00
C ILE A 41 -29.91 -45.70 41.29
N ALA A 42 -30.26 -44.43 41.51
CA ALA A 42 -30.98 -44.00 42.69
C ALA A 42 -32.39 -44.59 42.76
N VAL A 43 -33.14 -44.64 41.66
CA VAL A 43 -34.50 -45.23 41.61
C VAL A 43 -34.47 -46.76 41.63
N GLU A 44 -33.51 -47.40 40.96
CA GLU A 44 -33.32 -48.87 40.96
C GLU A 44 -33.04 -49.44 42.36
N SER A 45 -32.66 -48.58 43.31
CA SER A 45 -32.55 -48.96 44.72
C SER A 45 -33.89 -49.42 45.33
N GLY A 46 -35.01 -48.98 44.77
CA GLY A 46 -36.33 -49.21 45.34
C GLY A 46 -36.59 -48.47 46.66
N LEU A 47 -35.66 -47.60 47.11
CA LEU A 47 -35.89 -46.68 48.23
C LEU A 47 -36.60 -45.39 47.79
N PHE A 48 -36.46 -45.01 46.53
CA PHE A 48 -36.97 -43.75 45.97
C PHE A 48 -37.79 -44.05 44.72
N SER A 49 -38.94 -43.41 44.61
CA SER A 49 -39.87 -43.58 43.50
C SER A 49 -39.60 -42.60 42.36
N MET A 50 -38.87 -41.52 42.64
CA MET A 50 -38.50 -40.51 41.66
C MET A 50 -37.23 -39.77 42.08
N VAL A 51 -36.30 -39.60 41.13
CA VAL A 51 -35.11 -38.77 41.28
C VAL A 51 -34.89 -37.98 40.00
N TRP A 52 -34.56 -36.70 40.15
CA TRP A 52 -34.25 -35.85 39.00
C TRP A 52 -33.21 -34.79 39.32
N ILE A 53 -32.53 -34.33 38.27
CA ILE A 53 -31.49 -33.32 38.30
C ILE A 53 -31.96 -32.11 37.48
N GLY A 54 -31.86 -30.92 38.06
CA GLY A 54 -32.20 -29.66 37.42
C GLY A 54 -31.03 -28.69 37.41
N GLN A 55 -30.94 -27.87 36.36
CA GLN A 55 -29.97 -26.79 36.21
C GLN A 55 -30.65 -25.43 36.29
N LEU A 56 -30.01 -24.49 36.98
CA LEU A 56 -30.42 -23.10 37.02
C LEU A 56 -29.86 -22.36 35.80
N ASP A 57 -30.75 -21.87 34.93
CA ASP A 57 -30.40 -20.91 33.89
C ASP A 57 -30.33 -19.51 34.52
N HIS A 58 -29.10 -19.04 34.78
CA HIS A 58 -28.85 -17.73 35.38
C HIS A 58 -29.27 -16.56 34.48
N VAL A 59 -29.35 -16.75 33.15
CA VAL A 59 -29.69 -15.69 32.20
C VAL A 59 -31.21 -15.44 32.21
N HIS A 60 -32.00 -16.52 32.19
CA HIS A 60 -33.45 -16.42 32.14
C HIS A 60 -34.13 -16.58 33.50
N ALA A 61 -33.36 -16.84 34.57
CA ALA A 61 -33.84 -17.16 35.91
C ALA A 61 -34.91 -18.28 35.88
N ARG A 62 -34.56 -19.39 35.22
CA ARG A 62 -35.44 -20.55 35.02
C ARG A 62 -34.73 -21.84 35.43
N LEU A 63 -35.49 -22.76 36.01
CA LEU A 63 -35.03 -24.10 36.31
C LEU A 63 -35.34 -25.02 35.15
N ARG A 64 -34.33 -25.73 34.64
CA ARG A 64 -34.47 -26.67 33.53
C ARG A 64 -34.15 -28.09 33.99
N PRO A 65 -34.99 -29.09 33.72
CA PRO A 65 -34.65 -30.48 34.01
C PRO A 65 -33.59 -30.98 33.02
N LEU A 66 -32.54 -31.63 33.55
CA LEU A 66 -31.46 -32.23 32.76
C LEU A 66 -31.61 -33.76 32.65
N ALA A 67 -31.99 -34.41 33.75
CA ALA A 67 -32.18 -35.85 33.80
C ALA A 67 -33.24 -36.21 34.84
N HIS A 68 -33.93 -37.33 34.63
CA HIS A 68 -34.87 -37.87 35.60
C HIS A 68 -35.07 -39.38 35.45
N CYS A 69 -35.50 -40.02 36.52
CA CYS A 69 -35.97 -41.41 36.55
C CYS A 69 -37.10 -41.53 37.58
N GLY A 70 -38.04 -42.45 37.35
CA GLY A 70 -39.23 -42.63 38.19
C GLY A 70 -40.49 -41.95 37.66
N GLN A 71 -41.54 -41.84 38.48
CA GLN A 71 -42.87 -41.46 37.99
C GLN A 71 -43.12 -39.94 37.85
N VAL A 72 -43.68 -39.61 36.66
CA VAL A 72 -44.31 -38.38 36.12
C VAL A 72 -43.39 -37.21 35.69
N PRO A 73 -43.12 -37.06 34.37
CA PRO A 73 -42.49 -35.86 33.78
C PRO A 73 -43.29 -34.57 34.01
N ASP A 74 -44.62 -34.62 33.98
CA ASP A 74 -45.51 -33.46 34.16
C ASP A 74 -45.31 -32.77 35.52
N LEU A 75 -44.98 -33.54 36.56
CA LEU A 75 -44.68 -32.99 37.90
C LEU A 75 -43.37 -32.17 37.87
N ILE A 76 -42.36 -32.62 37.14
CA ILE A 76 -41.07 -31.92 36.99
C ILE A 76 -41.30 -30.59 36.28
N GLU A 77 -42.04 -30.60 35.18
CA GLU A 77 -42.36 -29.37 34.46
C GLU A 77 -43.13 -28.38 35.34
N GLN A 78 -44.15 -28.84 36.08
CA GLN A 78 -44.88 -27.99 37.02
C GLN A 78 -43.96 -27.43 38.12
N THR A 79 -43.07 -28.26 38.66
CA THR A 79 -42.11 -27.86 39.71
C THR A 79 -41.11 -26.81 39.22
N CYS A 80 -40.64 -26.93 37.97
CA CYS A 80 -39.72 -25.98 37.34
C CYS A 80 -40.37 -24.61 37.07
N HIS A 81 -41.67 -24.57 36.78
CA HIS A 81 -42.42 -23.32 36.57
C HIS A 81 -42.90 -22.68 37.88
N ASN A 82 -43.02 -23.45 38.96
CA ASN A 82 -43.48 -22.96 40.26
C ASN A 82 -42.34 -22.37 41.10
N ARG A 83 -42.28 -21.04 41.23
CA ARG A 83 -41.26 -20.32 42.02
C ARG A 83 -41.34 -20.53 43.53
N THR A 84 -42.43 -21.09 44.04
CA THR A 84 -42.57 -21.44 45.47
C THR A 84 -42.26 -22.91 45.73
N SER A 85 -41.79 -23.65 44.72
CA SER A 85 -41.46 -25.06 44.86
C SER A 85 -40.22 -25.27 45.75
N PRO A 86 -40.08 -26.46 46.37
CA PRO A 86 -38.92 -26.79 47.20
C PRO A 86 -37.61 -26.69 46.42
N ALA A 87 -37.65 -27.07 45.14
CA ALA A 87 -36.54 -26.97 44.21
C ALA A 87 -36.03 -25.53 44.07
N TRP A 88 -36.93 -24.55 43.95
CA TRP A 88 -36.58 -23.12 43.91
C TRP A 88 -36.04 -22.59 45.25
N GLY A 89 -36.49 -23.16 46.37
CA GLY A 89 -35.97 -22.82 47.70
C GLY A 89 -34.49 -23.17 47.88
N VAL A 90 -34.06 -24.31 47.35
CA VAL A 90 -32.65 -24.74 47.38
C VAL A 90 -31.75 -23.79 46.62
N LEU A 91 -32.19 -23.35 45.44
CA LEU A 91 -31.41 -22.49 44.54
C LEU A 91 -31.22 -21.06 45.09
N HIS A 92 -32.18 -20.52 45.84
CA HIS A 92 -32.07 -19.18 46.44
C HIS A 92 -31.34 -19.17 47.79
N ALA A 93 -31.54 -20.20 48.61
CA ALA A 93 -31.02 -20.21 49.99
C ALA A 93 -29.66 -20.90 50.11
N SER A 94 -29.16 -21.53 49.04
CA SER A 94 -27.98 -22.40 49.03
C SER A 94 -27.99 -23.42 50.17
N ARG A 95 -29.18 -23.96 50.47
CA ARG A 95 -29.41 -24.91 51.57
C ARG A 95 -30.27 -26.07 51.06
N LEU A 96 -29.91 -27.28 51.48
CA LEU A 96 -30.75 -28.45 51.24
C LEU A 96 -32.13 -28.29 51.89
N VAL A 97 -33.16 -28.84 51.26
CA VAL A 97 -34.55 -28.83 51.73
C VAL A 97 -35.00 -30.28 51.91
N VAL A 98 -35.40 -30.65 53.12
CA VAL A 98 -35.92 -32.00 53.42
C VAL A 98 -37.31 -31.88 54.01
N CYS A 99 -38.24 -32.70 53.52
CA CYS A 99 -39.60 -32.81 54.05
C CYS A 99 -39.96 -34.29 54.19
N ASN A 100 -40.05 -34.76 55.44
CA ASN A 100 -40.36 -36.15 55.75
C ASN A 100 -41.87 -36.46 55.77
N SER A 101 -42.73 -35.45 55.78
CA SER A 101 -44.18 -35.61 55.65
C SER A 101 -44.76 -34.47 54.81
N LEU A 102 -45.01 -34.72 53.52
CA LEU A 102 -45.63 -33.74 52.62
C LEU A 102 -47.08 -33.41 53.03
N ALA A 103 -47.73 -34.34 53.73
CA ALA A 103 -49.09 -34.18 54.25
C ALA A 103 -49.20 -33.09 55.32
N ASP A 104 -48.09 -32.65 55.92
CA ASP A 104 -48.09 -31.58 56.92
C ASP A 104 -48.30 -30.20 56.27
N GLN A 105 -48.06 -30.07 54.96
CA GLN A 105 -48.23 -28.83 54.19
C GLN A 105 -48.90 -29.13 52.83
N PRO A 106 -50.13 -29.64 52.82
CA PRO A 106 -50.76 -30.17 51.61
C PRO A 106 -51.03 -29.10 50.54
N GLU A 107 -51.19 -27.84 50.95
CA GLU A 107 -51.33 -26.70 50.03
C GLU A 107 -50.05 -26.41 49.24
N LYS A 108 -48.88 -26.72 49.81
CA LYS A 108 -47.57 -26.48 49.19
C LYS A 108 -47.12 -27.63 48.28
N TYR A 109 -47.52 -28.86 48.63
CA TYR A 109 -47.07 -30.10 47.99
C TYR A 109 -48.20 -30.87 47.28
N SER A 110 -49.23 -30.14 46.80
CA SER A 110 -50.44 -30.76 46.24
C SER A 110 -50.16 -31.61 45.00
N GLY A 111 -49.17 -31.22 44.19
CA GLY A 111 -48.79 -31.96 42.98
C GLY A 111 -48.06 -33.25 43.33
N GLU A 112 -47.15 -33.20 44.29
CA GLU A 112 -46.38 -34.33 44.78
C GLU A 112 -47.27 -35.36 45.48
N LEU A 113 -48.20 -34.89 46.33
CA LEU A 113 -49.19 -35.75 47.00
C LEU A 113 -50.14 -36.43 46.00
N ALA A 114 -50.57 -35.70 44.95
CA ALA A 114 -51.38 -36.28 43.88
C ALA A 114 -50.63 -37.34 43.07
N ALA A 115 -49.30 -37.24 42.99
CA ALA A 115 -48.42 -38.23 42.37
C ALA A 115 -48.06 -39.41 43.30
N GLY A 116 -48.62 -39.48 44.51
CA GLY A 116 -48.36 -40.57 45.47
C GLY A 116 -47.04 -40.44 46.23
N LEU A 117 -46.42 -39.26 46.21
CA LEU A 117 -45.19 -38.98 46.93
C LEU A 117 -45.53 -38.45 48.33
N HIS A 118 -44.76 -38.87 49.33
CA HIS A 118 -45.03 -38.56 50.75
C HIS A 118 -43.85 -37.92 51.48
N SER A 119 -42.64 -37.99 50.92
CA SER A 119 -41.47 -37.26 51.41
C SER A 119 -40.53 -36.88 50.27
N LEU A 120 -39.70 -35.86 50.48
CA LEU A 120 -38.68 -35.41 49.53
C LEU A 120 -37.42 -34.85 50.18
N ALA A 121 -36.33 -34.87 49.43
CA ALA A 121 -35.11 -34.12 49.70
C ALA A 121 -34.58 -33.47 48.42
N CYS A 122 -34.28 -32.17 48.47
CA CYS A 122 -33.66 -31.43 47.39
C CYS A 122 -32.30 -30.90 47.88
N ILE A 123 -31.23 -31.23 47.14
CA ILE A 123 -29.85 -30.92 47.53
C ILE A 123 -29.21 -30.10 46.42
N PRO A 124 -28.49 -29.01 46.75
CA PRO A 124 -27.83 -28.19 45.73
C PRO A 124 -26.64 -28.92 45.09
N LEU A 125 -26.47 -28.71 43.79
CA LEU A 125 -25.26 -29.07 43.05
C LEU A 125 -24.40 -27.81 42.88
N HIS A 126 -23.09 -27.94 43.10
CA HIS A 126 -22.17 -26.81 43.09
C HIS A 126 -21.15 -26.91 41.96
N GLU A 127 -20.72 -25.77 41.45
CA GLU A 127 -19.55 -25.62 40.57
C GLU A 127 -18.79 -24.37 41.02
N ALA A 128 -17.48 -24.49 41.28
CA ALA A 128 -16.64 -23.38 41.76
C ALA A 128 -17.21 -22.61 42.99
N GLY A 129 -18.01 -23.26 43.83
CA GLY A 129 -18.63 -22.67 45.02
C GLY A 129 -20.01 -22.02 44.79
N GLU A 130 -20.49 -21.97 43.56
CA GLU A 130 -21.81 -21.46 43.20
C GLU A 130 -22.82 -22.60 42.98
N VAL A 131 -24.10 -22.36 43.30
CA VAL A 131 -25.17 -23.35 43.08
C VAL A 131 -25.61 -23.30 41.62
N ILE A 132 -25.22 -24.30 40.84
CA ILE A 132 -25.56 -24.43 39.42
C ILE A 132 -26.85 -25.20 39.16
N GLY A 133 -27.33 -25.92 40.17
CA GLY A 133 -28.46 -26.82 40.01
C GLY A 133 -28.85 -27.51 41.30
N LEU A 134 -29.66 -28.56 41.15
CA LEU A 134 -30.11 -29.37 42.27
C LEU A 134 -30.30 -30.83 41.86
N LEU A 135 -30.23 -31.68 42.87
CA LEU A 135 -30.57 -33.09 42.81
C LEU A 135 -31.74 -33.33 43.78
N ALA A 136 -32.88 -33.74 43.25
CA ALA A 136 -34.12 -33.94 44.01
C ALA A 136 -34.52 -35.41 44.06
N TRP A 137 -34.86 -35.87 45.26
CA TRP A 137 -35.21 -37.24 45.61
C TRP A 137 -36.60 -37.26 46.22
N TYR A 138 -37.43 -38.22 45.83
CA TYR A 138 -38.78 -38.39 46.34
C TYR A 138 -39.04 -39.84 46.71
N ALA A 139 -39.88 -40.03 47.73
CA ALA A 139 -40.31 -41.36 48.17
C ALA A 139 -41.82 -41.42 48.43
N GLU A 140 -42.40 -42.60 48.22
CA GLU A 140 -43.82 -42.93 48.46
C GLU A 140 -44.17 -43.10 49.95
N ARG A 141 -43.20 -42.94 50.85
CA ARG A 141 -43.42 -43.12 52.29
C ARG A 141 -42.95 -41.88 53.06
N PRO A 142 -43.64 -41.52 54.16
CA PRO A 142 -43.13 -40.52 55.08
C PRO A 142 -41.89 -41.06 55.83
N ASP A 143 -41.12 -40.16 56.43
CA ASP A 143 -39.95 -40.44 57.27
C ASP A 143 -38.84 -41.26 56.59
N GLN A 144 -38.66 -41.06 55.28
CA GLN A 144 -37.68 -41.77 54.48
C GLN A 144 -36.28 -41.10 54.48
N PHE A 145 -36.20 -39.80 54.80
CA PHE A 145 -34.98 -38.99 54.80
C PHE A 145 -34.53 -38.69 56.24
N ASP A 146 -34.02 -39.71 56.92
CA ASP A 146 -33.34 -39.54 58.22
C ASP A 146 -31.93 -38.94 58.03
N GLU A 147 -31.28 -38.55 59.14
CA GLU A 147 -29.99 -37.84 59.12
C GLU A 147 -28.89 -38.61 58.38
N ASP A 148 -28.89 -39.96 58.50
CA ASP A 148 -27.92 -40.81 57.81
C ASP A 148 -28.17 -40.80 56.28
N VAL A 149 -29.42 -40.94 55.86
CA VAL A 149 -29.80 -40.91 54.43
C VAL A 149 -29.50 -39.54 53.84
N VAL A 150 -29.84 -38.45 54.53
CA VAL A 150 -29.55 -37.09 54.05
C VAL A 150 -28.04 -36.86 53.92
N GLY A 151 -27.24 -37.35 54.88
CA GLY A 151 -25.77 -37.29 54.80
C GLY A 151 -25.23 -38.00 53.56
N LEU A 152 -25.68 -39.22 53.28
CA LEU A 152 -25.24 -40.01 52.13
C LEU A 152 -25.68 -39.40 50.79
N ILE A 153 -26.89 -38.85 50.70
CA ILE A 153 -27.33 -38.18 49.46
C ILE A 153 -26.56 -36.87 49.25
N THR A 154 -26.20 -36.17 50.33
CA THR A 154 -25.35 -34.98 50.25
C THR A 154 -23.94 -35.34 49.76
N GLU A 155 -23.38 -36.46 50.21
CA GLU A 155 -22.12 -37.01 49.68
C GLU A 155 -22.23 -37.32 48.18
N VAL A 156 -23.31 -37.99 47.75
CA VAL A 156 -23.60 -38.21 46.32
C VAL A 156 -23.62 -36.89 45.53
N ALA A 157 -24.30 -35.86 46.04
CA ALA A 157 -24.39 -34.57 45.36
C ALA A 157 -23.01 -33.88 45.25
N ASN A 158 -22.16 -34.01 46.27
CA ASN A 158 -20.79 -33.49 46.24
C ASN A 158 -19.89 -34.26 45.26
N ASP A 159 -19.97 -35.61 45.26
CA ASP A 159 -19.21 -36.45 44.34
C ASP A 159 -19.59 -36.17 42.88
N ILE A 160 -20.88 -35.98 42.61
CA ILE A 160 -21.37 -35.55 41.29
C ILE A 160 -20.87 -34.15 40.95
N SER A 161 -20.97 -33.19 41.86
CA SER A 161 -20.50 -31.82 41.67
C SER A 161 -19.01 -31.79 41.27
N PHE A 162 -18.18 -32.56 41.97
CA PHE A 162 -16.75 -32.70 41.68
C PHE A 162 -16.49 -33.38 40.33
N ALA A 163 -17.23 -34.45 40.01
CA ALA A 163 -17.10 -35.15 38.74
C ALA A 163 -17.44 -34.26 37.52
N LEU A 164 -18.47 -33.42 37.65
CA LEU A 164 -18.89 -32.50 36.60
C LEU A 164 -17.82 -31.46 36.30
N GLU A 165 -17.24 -30.86 37.35
CA GLU A 165 -16.15 -29.90 37.22
C GLU A 165 -14.98 -30.52 36.44
N HIS A 166 -14.58 -31.75 36.78
CA HIS A 166 -13.52 -32.46 36.08
C HIS A 166 -13.87 -32.79 34.61
N LEU A 167 -15.08 -33.26 34.32
CA LEU A 167 -15.52 -33.59 32.95
C LEU A 167 -15.61 -32.36 32.05
N LEU A 168 -16.09 -31.23 32.58
CA LEU A 168 -16.17 -29.96 31.86
C LEU A 168 -14.78 -29.39 31.59
N GLN A 169 -13.88 -29.43 32.58
CA GLN A 169 -12.48 -29.01 32.42
C GLN A 169 -11.74 -29.87 31.38
N GLU A 170 -11.93 -31.19 31.39
CA GLU A 170 -11.31 -32.09 30.42
C GLU A 170 -11.84 -31.85 29.00
N GLN A 171 -13.14 -31.60 28.84
CA GLN A 171 -13.72 -31.24 27.54
C GLN A 171 -13.16 -29.90 27.04
N GLN A 172 -13.05 -28.90 27.91
CA GLN A 172 -12.42 -27.61 27.57
C GLN A 172 -10.95 -27.81 27.18
N ARG A 173 -10.22 -28.69 27.88
CA ARG A 173 -8.84 -29.04 27.56
C ARG A 173 -8.72 -29.68 26.18
N LEU A 174 -9.57 -30.66 25.86
CA LEU A 174 -9.57 -31.33 24.55
C LEU A 174 -9.92 -30.39 23.40
N VAL A 175 -10.90 -29.49 23.61
CA VAL A 175 -11.25 -28.44 22.64
C VAL A 175 -10.09 -27.47 22.46
N ALA A 176 -9.43 -27.06 23.55
CA ALA A 176 -8.26 -26.20 23.50
C ALA A 176 -7.07 -26.88 22.79
N GLU A 177 -6.78 -28.15 23.08
CA GLU A 177 -5.72 -28.92 22.41
C GLU A 177 -6.00 -29.08 20.91
N THR A 178 -7.25 -29.40 20.53
CA THR A 178 -7.64 -29.50 19.12
C THR A 178 -7.50 -28.16 18.42
N ARG A 179 -7.90 -27.06 19.08
CA ARG A 179 -7.77 -25.70 18.57
C ARG A 179 -6.30 -25.27 18.47
N LEU A 180 -5.47 -25.59 19.44
CA LEU A 180 -4.03 -25.37 19.40
C LEU A 180 -3.38 -26.14 18.25
N ARG A 181 -3.77 -27.41 18.05
CA ARG A 181 -3.29 -28.21 16.92
C ARG A 181 -3.75 -27.63 15.58
N TYR A 182 -4.97 -27.13 15.50
CA TYR A 182 -5.46 -26.45 14.30
C TYR A 182 -4.67 -25.16 14.02
N LEU A 183 -4.49 -24.29 15.02
CA LEU A 183 -3.71 -23.05 14.92
C LEU A 183 -2.22 -23.29 14.62
N ALA A 184 -1.68 -24.45 15.02
CA ALA A 184 -0.31 -24.84 14.71
C ALA A 184 -0.09 -25.13 13.21
N TYR A 185 -1.13 -25.51 12.46
CA TYR A 185 -1.01 -25.96 11.06
C TYR A 185 -1.87 -25.20 10.05
N TYR A 186 -2.85 -24.41 10.49
CA TYR A 186 -3.78 -23.70 9.62
C TYR A 186 -3.89 -22.23 10.01
N ASP A 187 -4.08 -21.39 9.00
CA ASP A 187 -4.45 -19.99 9.20
C ASP A 187 -5.93 -19.89 9.61
N PRO A 188 -6.26 -19.20 10.71
CA PRO A 188 -7.63 -19.12 11.22
C PRO A 188 -8.55 -18.20 10.39
N GLN A 189 -8.00 -17.31 9.56
CA GLN A 189 -8.79 -16.37 8.75
C GLN A 189 -9.26 -17.03 7.45
N THR A 190 -8.37 -17.73 6.74
CA THR A 190 -8.70 -18.35 5.45
C THR A 190 -8.95 -19.85 5.53
N GLY A 191 -8.53 -20.53 6.61
CA GLY A 191 -8.59 -21.98 6.75
C GLY A 191 -7.55 -22.73 5.90
N LEU A 192 -6.65 -22.00 5.23
CA LEU A 192 -5.56 -22.58 4.45
C LEU A 192 -4.46 -23.13 5.36
N PRO A 193 -3.66 -24.10 4.89
CA PRO A 193 -2.38 -24.45 5.52
C PRO A 193 -1.56 -23.19 5.86
N ASN A 194 -0.98 -23.18 7.06
CA ASN A 194 -0.01 -22.16 7.42
C ASN A 194 1.41 -22.57 6.98
N ARG A 195 2.40 -21.75 7.30
CA ARG A 195 3.81 -22.03 7.00
C ARG A 195 4.30 -23.41 7.44
N ALA A 196 3.96 -23.82 8.67
CA ALA A 196 4.44 -25.10 9.21
C ALA A 196 3.89 -26.30 8.41
N LEU A 197 2.60 -26.26 8.05
CA LEU A 197 2.00 -27.32 7.24
C LEU A 197 2.49 -27.29 5.79
N LEU A 198 2.74 -26.10 5.22
CA LEU A 198 3.33 -25.98 3.90
C LEU A 198 4.72 -26.61 3.84
N GLU A 199 5.61 -26.27 4.76
CA GLU A 199 6.97 -26.80 4.81
C GLU A 199 6.97 -28.33 4.97
N GLN A 200 6.07 -28.87 5.80
CA GLN A 200 5.89 -30.33 5.94
C GLN A 200 5.43 -30.98 4.62
N ARG A 201 4.45 -30.40 3.93
CA ARG A 201 3.95 -30.92 2.64
C ARG A 201 4.99 -30.80 1.53
N LEU A 202 5.78 -29.72 1.54
CA LEU A 202 6.84 -29.49 0.58
C LEU A 202 7.90 -30.60 0.63
N LEU A 203 8.29 -31.03 1.84
CA LEU A 203 9.19 -32.17 2.03
C LEU A 203 8.60 -33.47 1.46
N GLN A 204 7.32 -33.74 1.73
CA GLN A 204 6.63 -34.93 1.20
C GLN A 204 6.53 -34.93 -0.33
N LEU A 205 6.31 -33.76 -0.93
CA LEU A 205 6.27 -33.61 -2.38
C LEU A 205 7.66 -33.73 -3.01
N ALA A 206 8.71 -33.28 -2.33
CA ALA A 206 10.07 -33.44 -2.84
C ALA A 206 10.54 -34.90 -2.85
N ASP A 207 10.06 -35.71 -1.90
CA ASP A 207 10.33 -37.16 -1.85
C ASP A 207 9.73 -37.93 -3.03
N SER A 208 8.75 -37.36 -3.77
CA SER A 208 8.18 -37.98 -4.96
C SER A 208 9.13 -37.97 -6.17
N GLY A 209 10.14 -37.10 -6.16
CA GLY A 209 11.11 -36.92 -7.24
C GLY A 209 10.62 -36.08 -8.43
N GLU A 210 9.40 -35.54 -8.37
CA GLU A 210 8.87 -34.62 -9.39
C GLU A 210 9.42 -33.19 -9.23
N PRO A 211 9.59 -32.43 -10.32
CA PRO A 211 9.94 -31.02 -10.25
C PRO A 211 8.81 -30.23 -9.59
N LEU A 212 9.18 -29.25 -8.76
CA LEU A 212 8.26 -28.40 -7.99
C LEU A 212 8.50 -26.94 -8.36
N ALA A 213 7.42 -26.21 -8.64
CA ALA A 213 7.43 -24.75 -8.72
C ALA A 213 6.71 -24.16 -7.50
N LEU A 214 7.37 -23.24 -6.79
CA LEU A 214 6.78 -22.50 -5.67
C LEU A 214 6.58 -21.04 -6.08
N LEU A 215 5.34 -20.58 -5.98
CA LEU A 215 4.94 -19.21 -6.21
C LEU A 215 4.63 -18.57 -4.85
N ASP A 216 5.38 -17.54 -4.48
CA ASP A 216 5.11 -16.68 -3.32
C ASP A 216 4.39 -15.42 -3.81
N ILE A 217 3.25 -15.11 -3.22
CA ILE A 217 2.31 -14.08 -3.68
C ILE A 217 2.21 -13.05 -2.57
N LYS A 218 2.77 -11.85 -2.80
CA LYS A 218 2.73 -10.73 -1.87
C LYS A 218 1.67 -9.71 -2.28
N LEU A 219 0.67 -9.48 -1.43
CA LEU A 219 -0.42 -8.53 -1.67
C LEU A 219 0.01 -7.09 -1.33
N GLN A 220 -0.54 -6.13 -2.07
CA GLN A 220 -0.36 -4.70 -1.81
C GLN A 220 -1.53 -4.10 -1.02
N ARG A 221 -1.24 -3.04 -0.26
CA ARG A 221 -2.24 -2.06 0.26
C ARG A 221 -3.36 -2.65 1.13
N LEU A 222 -3.12 -3.75 1.86
CA LEU A 222 -4.12 -4.29 2.81
C LEU A 222 -4.40 -3.34 3.98
N GLU A 223 -3.37 -2.67 4.52
CA GLU A 223 -3.54 -1.72 5.64
C GLU A 223 -4.43 -0.50 5.30
N PRO A 224 -4.26 0.19 4.15
CA PRO A 224 -5.21 1.22 3.71
C PRO A 224 -6.65 0.72 3.59
N ILE A 225 -6.85 -0.50 3.07
CA ILE A 225 -8.17 -1.11 2.95
C ILE A 225 -8.78 -1.34 4.34
N ALA A 226 -7.97 -1.85 5.29
CA ALA A 226 -8.38 -2.04 6.68
C ALA A 226 -8.81 -0.72 7.34
N ARG A 227 -8.08 0.38 7.11
CA ARG A 227 -8.43 1.69 7.69
C ARG A 227 -9.75 2.27 7.17
N VAL A 228 -10.07 2.04 5.89
CA VAL A 228 -11.27 2.60 5.25
C VAL A 228 -12.51 1.74 5.51
N PHE A 229 -12.36 0.42 5.40
CA PHE A 229 -13.50 -0.51 5.41
C PHE A 229 -13.59 -1.37 6.69
N GLY A 230 -12.59 -1.30 7.56
CA GLY A 230 -12.47 -2.09 8.78
C GLY A 230 -11.91 -3.49 8.54
N ASP A 231 -11.38 -4.10 9.60
CA ASP A 231 -10.70 -5.41 9.55
C ASP A 231 -11.63 -6.54 9.04
N GLN A 232 -12.93 -6.46 9.31
CA GLN A 232 -13.89 -7.47 8.85
C GLN A 232 -13.97 -7.57 7.31
N VAL A 233 -13.77 -6.45 6.61
CA VAL A 233 -13.78 -6.44 5.14
C VAL A 233 -12.51 -7.05 4.59
N VAL A 234 -11.36 -6.84 5.25
CA VAL A 234 -10.10 -7.49 4.90
C VAL A 234 -10.21 -9.01 5.07
N ASP A 235 -10.84 -9.48 6.14
CA ASP A 235 -11.06 -10.92 6.34
C ASP A 235 -11.92 -11.56 5.24
N VAL A 236 -12.95 -10.86 4.76
CA VAL A 236 -13.80 -11.33 3.64
C VAL A 236 -13.02 -11.32 2.33
N LEU A 237 -12.19 -10.29 2.13
CA LEU A 237 -11.34 -10.17 0.96
C LEU A 237 -10.32 -11.31 0.89
N LEU A 238 -9.61 -11.59 1.99
CA LEU A 238 -8.62 -12.67 2.06
C LEU A 238 -9.27 -14.04 1.85
N ARG A 239 -10.45 -14.29 2.43
CA ARG A 239 -11.22 -15.52 2.18
C ARG A 239 -11.65 -15.68 0.72
N THR A 240 -12.07 -14.58 0.09
CA THR A 240 -12.48 -14.59 -1.32
C THR A 240 -11.27 -14.85 -2.23
N LEU A 241 -10.12 -14.25 -1.92
CA LEU A 241 -8.87 -14.52 -2.63
C LEU A 241 -8.41 -15.96 -2.44
N ALA A 242 -8.45 -16.50 -1.22
CA ALA A 242 -8.12 -17.89 -0.94
C ALA A 242 -8.95 -18.85 -1.80
N GLN A 243 -10.27 -18.69 -1.83
CA GLN A 243 -11.17 -19.50 -2.67
C GLN A 243 -10.87 -19.35 -4.17
N ARG A 244 -10.58 -18.12 -4.62
CA ARG A 244 -10.24 -17.82 -6.01
C ARG A 244 -8.93 -18.49 -6.43
N LEU A 245 -7.94 -18.53 -5.55
CA LEU A 245 -6.65 -19.19 -5.78
C LEU A 245 -6.78 -20.71 -5.73
N GLU A 246 -7.55 -21.24 -4.77
CA GLU A 246 -7.78 -22.67 -4.62
C GLU A 246 -8.44 -23.28 -5.86
N GLY A 247 -9.41 -22.58 -6.46
CA GLY A 247 -10.04 -22.99 -7.72
C GLY A 247 -9.13 -23.01 -8.95
N ARG A 248 -7.89 -22.50 -8.84
CA ARG A 248 -6.90 -22.51 -9.94
C ARG A 248 -5.86 -23.62 -9.78
N ILE A 249 -5.84 -24.31 -8.65
CA ILE A 249 -4.82 -25.30 -8.32
C ILE A 249 -5.38 -26.69 -8.54
N THR A 250 -4.65 -27.53 -9.27
CA THR A 250 -4.95 -28.96 -9.41
C THR A 250 -3.70 -29.74 -9.00
N GLY A 251 -3.79 -30.56 -7.95
CA GLY A 251 -2.67 -31.38 -7.46
C GLY A 251 -1.58 -30.64 -6.67
N GLY A 252 -1.69 -29.32 -6.50
CA GLY A 252 -0.77 -28.50 -5.73
C GLY A 252 -1.21 -28.20 -4.29
N VAL A 253 -0.41 -27.40 -3.57
CA VAL A 253 -0.69 -26.94 -2.21
C VAL A 253 -0.80 -25.42 -2.18
N LEU A 254 -1.92 -24.90 -1.70
CA LEU A 254 -2.10 -23.50 -1.35
C LEU A 254 -1.88 -23.32 0.16
N ALA A 255 -1.19 -22.27 0.56
CA ALA A 255 -0.99 -21.90 1.95
C ALA A 255 -1.05 -20.38 2.14
N GLN A 256 -1.36 -19.94 3.35
CA GLN A 256 -1.21 -18.55 3.76
C GLN A 256 -0.02 -18.43 4.73
N LEU A 257 0.96 -17.63 4.36
CA LEU A 257 2.20 -17.47 5.11
C LEU A 257 2.17 -16.26 6.06
N ALA A 258 1.44 -15.22 5.67
CA ALA A 258 1.21 -14.00 6.43
C ALA A 258 -0.13 -13.37 5.99
N PRO A 259 -0.65 -12.33 6.68
CA PRO A 259 -1.90 -11.68 6.30
C PRO A 259 -1.92 -11.16 4.86
N ASP A 260 -0.76 -10.74 4.35
CA ASP A 260 -0.55 -10.22 2.99
C ASP A 260 0.20 -11.20 2.07
N GLU A 261 0.33 -12.47 2.44
CA GLU A 261 1.24 -13.40 1.76
C GLU A 261 0.66 -14.80 1.61
N PHE A 262 0.56 -15.27 0.37
CA PHE A 262 0.13 -16.63 0.02
C PHE A 262 1.26 -17.38 -0.67
N ALA A 263 1.31 -18.70 -0.52
CA ALA A 263 2.25 -19.55 -1.23
C ALA A 263 1.54 -20.70 -1.94
N LEU A 264 2.00 -21.02 -3.13
CA LEU A 264 1.40 -21.99 -4.02
C LEU A 264 2.48 -22.92 -4.57
N VAL A 265 2.36 -24.21 -4.29
CA VAL A 265 3.32 -25.25 -4.71
C VAL A 265 2.68 -26.11 -5.80
N LEU A 266 3.36 -26.23 -6.94
CA LEU A 266 2.92 -26.96 -8.12
C LEU A 266 3.89 -28.12 -8.41
N PRO A 267 3.46 -29.37 -8.24
CA PRO A 267 4.22 -30.52 -8.70
C PRO A 267 4.06 -30.75 -10.21
N GLY A 268 5.12 -31.26 -10.84
CA GLY A 268 5.12 -31.72 -12.23
C GLY A 268 5.22 -30.62 -13.29
N LEU A 269 5.48 -29.36 -12.90
CA LEU A 269 5.74 -28.25 -13.83
C LEU A 269 7.25 -27.97 -13.88
N ASP A 270 7.90 -28.30 -14.99
CA ASP A 270 9.34 -28.09 -15.23
C ASP A 270 9.65 -27.03 -16.29
N GLU A 271 8.72 -26.80 -17.23
CA GLU A 271 8.91 -25.83 -18.31
C GLU A 271 8.71 -24.39 -17.82
N HIS A 272 9.77 -23.59 -17.91
CA HIS A 272 9.80 -22.19 -17.46
C HIS A 272 8.63 -21.35 -18.03
N ALA A 273 8.35 -21.49 -19.33
CA ALA A 273 7.26 -20.78 -20.00
C ALA A 273 5.87 -21.18 -19.49
N ALA A 274 5.69 -22.46 -19.11
CA ALA A 274 4.44 -22.94 -18.56
C ALA A 274 4.21 -22.40 -17.14
N ILE A 275 5.26 -22.35 -16.32
CA ILE A 275 5.23 -21.77 -14.98
C ILE A 275 4.94 -20.27 -15.06
N GLU A 276 5.58 -19.56 -15.98
CA GLU A 276 5.38 -18.13 -16.18
C GLU A 276 3.94 -17.82 -16.58
N THR A 277 3.42 -18.56 -17.56
CA THR A 277 2.02 -18.44 -18.00
C THR A 277 1.05 -18.71 -16.85
N PHE A 278 1.30 -19.73 -16.02
CA PHE A 278 0.48 -20.00 -14.86
C PHE A 278 0.54 -18.85 -13.83
N ALA A 279 1.73 -18.36 -13.50
CA ALA A 279 1.92 -17.27 -12.56
C ALA A 279 1.25 -15.96 -13.04
N GLN A 280 1.35 -15.64 -14.33
CA GLN A 280 0.66 -14.49 -14.92
C GLN A 280 -0.87 -14.64 -14.84
N ASN A 281 -1.41 -15.84 -15.05
CA ASN A 281 -2.83 -16.12 -14.89
C ASN A 281 -3.30 -15.97 -13.43
N VAL A 282 -2.48 -16.40 -12.47
CA VAL A 282 -2.74 -16.20 -11.03
C VAL A 282 -2.76 -14.70 -10.70
N LEU A 283 -1.75 -13.95 -11.17
CA LEU A 283 -1.68 -12.49 -10.98
C LEU A 283 -2.91 -11.77 -11.58
N ALA A 284 -3.30 -12.14 -12.80
CA ALA A 284 -4.50 -11.60 -13.45
C ALA A 284 -5.79 -11.91 -12.66
N SER A 285 -5.87 -13.09 -12.04
CA SER A 285 -7.00 -13.50 -11.19
C SER A 285 -7.08 -12.66 -9.90
N ILE A 286 -5.93 -12.34 -9.28
CA ILE A 286 -5.87 -11.48 -8.08
C ILE A 286 -6.34 -10.06 -8.40
N ARG A 287 -5.97 -9.53 -9.56
CA ARG A 287 -6.33 -8.18 -10.00
C ARG A 287 -7.82 -7.97 -10.33
N GLN A 288 -8.62 -9.04 -10.39
CA GLN A 288 -10.06 -8.91 -10.58
C GLN A 288 -10.74 -8.33 -9.33
N ALA A 289 -11.78 -7.53 -9.53
CA ALA A 289 -12.56 -6.92 -8.45
C ALA A 289 -12.94 -7.94 -7.36
N LEU A 290 -12.75 -7.54 -6.11
CA LEU A 290 -13.13 -8.31 -4.93
C LEU A 290 -14.30 -7.61 -4.23
N PRO A 291 -15.36 -8.36 -3.85
CA PRO A 291 -16.49 -7.79 -3.14
C PRO A 291 -16.05 -7.29 -1.75
N ALA A 292 -16.42 -6.06 -1.42
CA ALA A 292 -16.10 -5.40 -0.16
C ALA A 292 -17.32 -4.62 0.35
N GLY A 293 -18.14 -5.25 1.19
CA GLY A 293 -19.38 -4.64 1.70
C GLY A 293 -20.37 -4.32 0.57
N SER A 294 -20.61 -3.02 0.32
CA SER A 294 -21.48 -2.53 -0.75
C SER A 294 -20.75 -2.11 -2.04
N GLY A 295 -19.43 -2.33 -2.11
CA GLY A 295 -18.59 -1.93 -3.26
C GLY A 295 -17.60 -3.01 -3.69
N GLU A 296 -16.67 -2.61 -4.56
CA GLU A 296 -15.61 -3.47 -5.10
C GLU A 296 -14.23 -2.87 -4.80
N VAL A 297 -13.26 -3.71 -4.46
CA VAL A 297 -11.87 -3.34 -4.20
C VAL A 297 -10.95 -4.09 -5.15
N PHE A 298 -9.90 -3.40 -5.61
CA PHE A 298 -8.84 -3.97 -6.44
C PHE A 298 -7.57 -4.08 -5.61
N VAL A 299 -6.95 -5.26 -5.62
CA VAL A 299 -5.72 -5.55 -4.88
C VAL A 299 -4.61 -5.86 -5.87
N GLY A 300 -3.48 -5.15 -5.72
CA GLY A 300 -2.25 -5.45 -6.43
C GLY A 300 -1.49 -6.58 -5.76
N ALA A 301 -0.63 -7.27 -6.51
CA ALA A 301 0.24 -8.30 -5.97
C ALA A 301 1.51 -8.44 -6.81
N GLY A 302 2.60 -8.85 -6.16
CA GLY A 302 3.80 -9.38 -6.82
C GLY A 302 3.89 -10.88 -6.60
N ILE A 303 4.35 -11.61 -7.62
CA ILE A 303 4.55 -13.05 -7.53
C ILE A 303 6.02 -13.38 -7.76
N GLY A 304 6.65 -14.01 -6.78
CA GLY A 304 7.98 -14.57 -6.89
C GLY A 304 7.93 -16.06 -7.14
N VAL A 305 8.77 -16.57 -8.04
CA VAL A 305 8.74 -17.98 -8.45
C VAL A 305 10.09 -18.63 -8.21
N ALA A 306 10.12 -19.77 -7.51
CA ALA A 306 11.31 -20.61 -7.36
C ALA A 306 11.04 -22.05 -7.83
N ILE A 307 12.03 -22.70 -8.43
CA ILE A 307 11.91 -24.02 -9.06
C ILE A 307 12.87 -25.01 -8.39
N TYR A 308 12.40 -26.24 -8.14
CA TYR A 308 13.17 -27.36 -7.61
C TYR A 308 13.03 -28.58 -8.53
N PRO A 309 14.09 -29.37 -8.75
CA PRO A 309 15.47 -29.15 -8.30
C PRO A 309 16.21 -28.11 -9.16
N SER A 310 17.03 -27.26 -8.54
CA SER A 310 18.09 -26.47 -9.22
C SER A 310 19.47 -26.98 -8.77
N ILE A 311 20.53 -26.63 -9.51
CA ILE A 311 21.90 -27.19 -9.37
C ILE A 311 22.43 -27.19 -7.92
N GLU A 312 21.98 -26.26 -7.06
CA GLU A 312 22.40 -26.15 -5.65
C GLU A 312 21.25 -26.01 -4.63
N THR A 313 19.98 -26.22 -5.01
CA THR A 313 18.84 -25.91 -4.13
C THR A 313 18.51 -27.06 -3.15
N GLN A 314 18.69 -26.83 -1.85
CA GLN A 314 18.01 -27.62 -0.81
C GLN A 314 16.52 -27.29 -0.83
N ILE A 315 15.64 -28.29 -0.72
CA ILE A 315 14.19 -28.09 -0.76
C ILE A 315 13.67 -27.03 0.23
N LEU A 316 14.28 -26.94 1.41
CA LEU A 316 13.93 -25.95 2.44
C LEU A 316 14.24 -24.50 2.03
N GLN A 317 15.07 -24.29 1.00
CA GLN A 317 15.37 -22.97 0.44
C GLN A 317 14.34 -22.50 -0.59
N LEU A 318 13.39 -23.34 -0.99
CA LEU A 318 12.44 -23.00 -2.06
C LEU A 318 11.47 -21.88 -1.65
N VAL A 319 10.93 -21.93 -0.42
CA VAL A 319 10.06 -20.88 0.15
C VAL A 319 10.77 -19.52 0.25
N PRO A 320 11.93 -19.40 0.95
CA PRO A 320 12.60 -18.11 1.06
C PRO A 320 13.06 -17.54 -0.30
N ARG A 321 13.47 -18.39 -1.26
CA ARG A 321 13.85 -17.94 -2.60
C ARG A 321 12.68 -17.34 -3.38
N ALA A 322 11.52 -17.99 -3.37
CA ALA A 322 10.33 -17.44 -4.03
C ALA A 322 9.88 -16.14 -3.36
N ARG A 323 9.89 -16.07 -2.02
CA ARG A 323 9.56 -14.85 -1.28
C ARG A 323 10.46 -13.67 -1.66
N LEU A 324 11.76 -13.89 -1.82
CA LEU A 324 12.69 -12.85 -2.24
C LEU A 324 12.35 -12.29 -3.62
N ALA A 325 12.03 -13.16 -4.57
CA ALA A 325 11.56 -12.72 -5.88
C ALA A 325 10.22 -11.96 -5.80
N ALA A 326 9.33 -12.33 -4.88
CA ALA A 326 8.03 -11.69 -4.70
C ALA A 326 8.14 -10.27 -4.16
N ILE A 327 9.09 -10.01 -3.25
CA ILE A 327 9.36 -8.67 -2.71
C ILE A 327 9.82 -7.71 -3.81
N GLY A 328 10.67 -8.15 -4.73
CA GLY A 328 11.06 -7.34 -5.90
C GLY A 328 9.89 -7.09 -6.85
N ALA A 329 9.06 -8.10 -7.06
CA ALA A 329 7.93 -8.06 -7.98
C ALA A 329 6.73 -7.24 -7.46
N VAL A 330 6.61 -7.06 -6.14
CA VAL A 330 5.42 -6.47 -5.53
C VAL A 330 5.20 -5.05 -6.03
N LEU A 331 6.23 -4.19 -6.06
CA LEU A 331 6.09 -2.77 -6.42
C LEU A 331 5.54 -2.56 -7.83
N ASN A 332 5.98 -3.36 -8.79
CA ASN A 332 5.58 -3.27 -10.20
C ASN A 332 4.35 -4.12 -10.54
N ASN A 333 3.79 -4.82 -9.55
CA ASN A 333 2.73 -5.82 -9.72
C ASN A 333 3.09 -6.89 -10.76
N GLU A 334 4.29 -7.45 -10.74
CA GLU A 334 4.77 -8.36 -11.79
C GLU A 334 5.01 -9.79 -11.29
N VAL A 335 5.48 -10.65 -12.19
CA VAL A 335 5.96 -11.99 -11.87
C VAL A 335 7.48 -11.98 -12.04
N CYS A 336 8.23 -12.38 -11.03
CA CYS A 336 9.68 -12.51 -11.09
C CYS A 336 10.11 -13.94 -10.77
N PHE A 337 10.99 -14.51 -11.58
CA PHE A 337 11.65 -15.77 -11.26
C PHE A 337 12.90 -15.54 -10.44
N TYR A 338 13.07 -16.36 -9.42
CA TYR A 338 14.31 -16.49 -8.70
C TYR A 338 15.36 -17.12 -9.62
N GLN A 339 16.44 -16.39 -9.89
CA GLN A 339 17.60 -16.88 -10.63
C GLN A 339 18.79 -17.04 -9.66
N ASP A 340 19.53 -18.14 -9.76
CA ASP A 340 20.73 -18.39 -8.94
C ASP A 340 21.73 -17.23 -9.21
N GLY A 341 21.87 -16.35 -8.22
CA GLY A 341 22.42 -15.00 -8.35
C GLY A 341 21.70 -13.96 -7.48
N GLN A 342 20.43 -14.19 -7.14
CA GLN A 342 19.64 -13.33 -6.23
C GLN A 342 19.91 -13.55 -4.73
N ASP A 343 20.55 -14.66 -4.31
CA ASP A 343 21.06 -14.84 -2.94
C ASP A 343 22.13 -13.76 -2.57
N ARG A 344 22.76 -13.13 -3.57
CA ARG A 344 23.68 -12.00 -3.37
C ARG A 344 22.99 -10.72 -2.92
N ASP A 345 21.69 -10.55 -3.14
CA ASP A 345 21.01 -9.29 -2.80
C ASP A 345 20.51 -9.26 -1.35
N SER A 346 20.28 -10.40 -0.69
CA SER A 346 19.89 -10.41 0.74
C SER A 346 21.10 -10.50 1.68
N ALA A 347 22.10 -11.35 1.37
CA ALA A 347 23.40 -11.28 2.03
C ALA A 347 24.12 -9.98 1.67
N GLY A 348 23.92 -9.48 0.43
CA GLY A 348 24.38 -8.17 -0.01
C GLY A 348 23.66 -7.04 0.69
N ARG A 349 22.36 -7.12 0.98
CA ARG A 349 21.63 -6.07 1.72
C ARG A 349 21.98 -6.04 3.21
N LEU A 350 22.19 -7.18 3.86
CA LEU A 350 22.75 -7.26 5.23
C LEU A 350 24.24 -6.84 5.28
N ALA A 351 25.04 -7.23 4.28
CA ALA A 351 26.42 -6.76 4.16
C ALA A 351 26.47 -5.26 3.84
N LEU A 352 25.56 -4.75 3.01
CA LEU A 352 25.39 -3.36 2.62
C LEU A 352 24.91 -2.53 3.81
N GLU A 353 24.00 -3.02 4.63
CA GLU A 353 23.60 -2.38 5.89
C GLU A 353 24.79 -2.25 6.84
N GLY A 354 25.57 -3.32 7.03
CA GLY A 354 26.80 -3.29 7.81
C GLY A 354 27.92 -2.45 7.17
N GLU A 355 27.95 -2.31 5.85
CA GLU A 355 28.85 -1.41 5.10
C GLU A 355 28.42 0.05 5.26
N LEU A 356 27.12 0.37 5.20
CA LEU A 356 26.58 1.74 5.33
C LEU A 356 26.74 2.31 6.73
N HIS A 357 26.56 1.49 7.77
CA HIS A 357 26.90 1.89 9.14
C HIS A 357 28.38 2.31 9.26
N ARG A 358 29.29 1.53 8.68
CA ARG A 358 30.73 1.82 8.69
C ARG A 358 31.11 2.96 7.75
N ALA A 359 30.38 3.15 6.66
CA ALA A 359 30.62 4.21 5.68
C ALA A 359 30.49 5.60 6.32
N LEU A 360 29.48 5.78 7.19
CA LEU A 360 29.31 7.02 7.94
C LEU A 360 30.47 7.23 8.93
N GLU A 361 30.85 6.21 9.69
CA GLU A 361 31.96 6.29 10.66
C GLU A 361 33.33 6.53 10.01
N ARG A 362 33.52 6.03 8.78
CA ARG A 362 34.79 6.11 8.04
C ARG A 362 34.88 7.31 7.09
N GLY A 363 33.82 8.12 7.00
CA GLY A 363 33.78 9.25 6.07
C GLY A 363 33.84 8.83 4.60
N GLU A 364 33.17 7.73 4.25
CA GLU A 364 33.09 7.22 2.86
C GLU A 364 31.98 7.90 2.04
N PHE A 365 31.11 8.69 2.67
CA PHE A 365 30.12 9.51 1.97
C PHE A 365 30.75 10.82 1.50
N GLU A 366 30.36 11.26 0.30
CA GLU A 366 30.71 12.55 -0.25
C GLU A 366 29.49 13.21 -0.91
N LEU A 367 29.53 14.53 -1.05
CA LEU A 367 28.49 15.28 -1.75
C LEU A 367 28.98 15.69 -3.13
N HIS A 368 28.17 15.37 -4.14
CA HIS A 368 28.28 15.95 -5.48
C HIS A 368 27.21 17.02 -5.64
N TYR A 369 27.46 18.00 -6.49
CA TYR A 369 26.61 19.17 -6.65
C TYR A 369 26.15 19.26 -8.09
N GLN A 370 24.83 19.28 -8.31
CA GLN A 370 24.27 19.48 -9.63
C GLN A 370 23.82 20.94 -9.83
N PRO A 371 24.33 21.65 -10.84
CA PRO A 371 23.97 23.05 -11.09
C PRO A 371 22.49 23.28 -11.43
N GLN A 372 21.92 24.32 -10.84
CA GLN A 372 20.60 24.88 -11.16
C GLN A 372 20.77 26.25 -11.84
N LEU A 373 20.24 26.38 -13.06
CA LEU A 373 20.47 27.54 -13.91
C LEU A 373 19.19 28.36 -14.09
N ASN A 374 19.33 29.69 -14.06
CA ASN A 374 18.24 30.60 -14.40
C ASN A 374 17.96 30.54 -15.90
N MET A 375 16.71 30.27 -16.27
CA MET A 375 16.32 30.09 -17.67
C MET A 375 16.40 31.37 -18.52
N LYS A 376 16.30 32.54 -17.89
CA LYS A 376 16.34 33.85 -18.57
C LYS A 376 17.78 34.34 -18.76
N THR A 377 18.55 34.41 -17.68
CA THR A 377 19.91 34.96 -17.70
C THR A 377 20.96 33.93 -18.11
N GLY A 378 20.65 32.64 -17.95
CA GLY A 378 21.56 31.52 -18.18
C GLY A 378 22.57 31.28 -17.05
N LEU A 379 22.58 32.13 -16.02
CA LEU A 379 23.54 32.05 -14.91
C LEU A 379 23.19 30.90 -13.95
N MET A 380 24.21 30.32 -13.34
CA MET A 380 24.06 29.43 -12.19
C MET A 380 23.61 30.23 -10.97
N ILE A 381 22.52 29.78 -10.36
CA ILE A 381 21.87 30.45 -9.22
C ILE A 381 21.74 29.54 -8.00
N GLY A 382 21.86 28.24 -8.21
CA GLY A 382 21.80 27.25 -7.15
C GLY A 382 22.50 25.95 -7.54
N VAL A 383 22.54 25.04 -6.58
CA VAL A 383 22.99 23.66 -6.72
C VAL A 383 22.15 22.74 -5.86
N GLU A 384 21.96 21.52 -6.33
CA GLU A 384 21.42 20.43 -5.52
C GLU A 384 22.56 19.56 -4.98
N ALA A 385 22.60 19.38 -3.66
CA ALA A 385 23.54 18.50 -2.99
C ALA A 385 23.05 17.05 -3.04
N LEU A 386 23.79 16.24 -3.77
CA LEU A 386 23.46 14.85 -4.05
C LEU A 386 24.49 13.93 -3.40
N ILE A 387 24.05 13.14 -2.43
CA ILE A 387 24.91 12.18 -1.74
C ILE A 387 25.45 11.12 -2.70
N ARG A 388 26.72 10.79 -2.54
CA ARG A 388 27.41 9.68 -3.18
C ARG A 388 28.14 8.86 -2.13
N TRP A 389 28.31 7.58 -2.40
CA TRP A 389 29.09 6.71 -1.54
C TRP A 389 30.34 6.23 -2.26
N GLN A 390 31.49 6.67 -1.79
CA GLN A 390 32.79 6.28 -2.31
C GLN A 390 33.24 4.98 -1.65
N HIS A 391 32.75 3.86 -2.16
CA HIS A 391 33.05 2.56 -1.60
C HIS A 391 34.49 2.12 -1.94
N PRO A 392 35.31 1.67 -0.96
CA PRO A 392 36.71 1.31 -1.18
C PRO A 392 36.98 0.25 -2.27
N ALA A 393 36.11 -0.77 -2.37
CA ALA A 393 36.23 -1.84 -3.37
C ALA A 393 35.35 -1.64 -4.62
N LYS A 394 34.17 -1.01 -4.48
CA LYS A 394 33.16 -0.92 -5.56
C LYS A 394 33.21 0.43 -6.31
N GLY A 395 34.00 1.40 -5.85
CA GLY A 395 34.04 2.74 -6.42
C GLY A 395 32.83 3.58 -6.05
N LEU A 396 32.50 4.55 -6.88
CA LEU A 396 31.41 5.50 -6.63
C LEU A 396 30.04 4.82 -6.83
N ILE A 397 29.23 4.77 -5.77
CA ILE A 397 27.89 4.20 -5.78
C ILE A 397 26.85 5.33 -5.72
N GLY A 398 25.84 5.25 -6.59
CA GLY A 398 24.75 6.22 -6.68
C GLY A 398 23.63 5.99 -5.65
N PRO A 399 22.88 7.06 -5.31
CA PRO A 399 21.88 7.06 -4.22
C PRO A 399 20.76 6.03 -4.40
N ALA A 400 20.32 5.77 -5.63
CA ALA A 400 19.25 4.81 -5.92
C ALA A 400 19.52 3.39 -5.39
N LEU A 401 20.80 3.01 -5.21
CA LEU A 401 21.18 1.69 -4.71
C LEU A 401 21.20 1.59 -3.18
N PHE A 402 21.42 2.71 -2.46
CA PHE A 402 21.65 2.65 -1.00
C PHE A 402 20.67 3.48 -0.16
N ILE A 403 20.01 4.52 -0.70
CA ILE A 403 18.99 5.27 0.04
C ILE A 403 17.84 4.37 0.51
N PRO A 404 17.26 3.48 -0.33
CA PRO A 404 16.20 2.57 0.14
C PRO A 404 16.65 1.65 1.27
N VAL A 405 17.96 1.35 1.35
CA VAL A 405 18.53 0.55 2.42
C VAL A 405 18.67 1.38 3.70
N LEU A 406 19.19 2.61 3.61
CA LEU A 406 19.28 3.57 4.72
C LEU A 406 17.92 3.84 5.38
N GLU A 407 16.87 3.95 4.58
CA GLU A 407 15.49 4.11 5.09
C GLU A 407 15.02 2.85 5.82
N SER A 408 15.22 1.67 5.22
CA SER A 408 14.76 0.40 5.81
C SER A 408 15.47 0.03 7.12
N CYS A 409 16.72 0.45 7.32
CA CYS A 409 17.48 0.22 8.56
C CYS A 409 17.46 1.41 9.54
N GLY A 410 16.76 2.51 9.22
CA GLY A 410 16.64 3.67 10.09
C GLY A 410 17.90 4.55 10.20
N LEU A 411 18.87 4.38 9.30
CA LEU A 411 20.09 5.20 9.24
C LEU A 411 19.89 6.57 8.58
N MET A 412 18.74 6.80 7.93
CA MET A 412 18.47 8.02 7.16
C MET A 412 18.56 9.29 8.01
N GLU A 413 18.27 9.21 9.31
CA GLU A 413 18.43 10.32 10.25
C GLU A 413 19.89 10.77 10.36
N LEU A 414 20.78 9.85 10.70
CA LEU A 414 22.21 10.13 10.90
C LEU A 414 22.87 10.61 9.61
N VAL A 415 22.55 9.95 8.49
CA VAL A 415 23.10 10.33 7.18
C VAL A 415 22.57 11.69 6.75
N GLY A 416 21.27 11.96 6.91
CA GLY A 416 20.72 13.23 6.48
C GLY A 416 21.11 14.41 7.36
N GLU A 417 21.36 14.23 8.66
CA GLU A 417 22.06 15.23 9.48
C GLU A 417 23.45 15.53 8.91
N TRP A 418 24.22 14.48 8.60
CA TRP A 418 25.55 14.64 8.00
C TRP A 418 25.48 15.39 6.66
N VAL A 419 24.52 15.06 5.78
CA VAL A 419 24.31 15.76 4.50
C VAL A 419 24.04 17.25 4.73
N LEU A 420 23.13 17.60 5.65
CA LEU A 420 22.82 19.00 5.97
C LEU A 420 24.05 19.77 6.46
N ARG A 421 24.81 19.17 7.38
CA ARG A 421 26.04 19.77 7.92
C ARG A 421 27.09 19.98 6.83
N GLN A 422 27.33 18.97 5.99
CA GLN A 422 28.31 19.07 4.90
C GLN A 422 27.90 20.07 3.83
N ALA A 423 26.63 20.10 3.44
CA ALA A 423 26.14 21.07 2.44
C ALA A 423 26.30 22.52 2.93
N CYS A 424 25.91 22.80 4.19
CA CYS A 424 26.05 24.14 4.75
C CYS A 424 27.52 24.55 4.95
N ALA A 425 28.38 23.61 5.37
CA ALA A 425 29.81 23.85 5.48
C ALA A 425 30.45 24.12 4.12
N GLN A 426 30.10 23.35 3.08
CA GLN A 426 30.66 23.53 1.74
C GLN A 426 30.30 24.90 1.15
N GLN A 427 29.06 25.36 1.36
CA GLN A 427 28.65 26.70 0.95
C GLN A 427 29.50 27.78 1.62
N ARG A 428 29.77 27.64 2.92
CA ARG A 428 30.64 28.55 3.67
C ARG A 428 32.07 28.54 3.12
N ASP A 429 32.58 27.37 2.76
CA ASP A 429 33.90 27.24 2.14
C ASP A 429 33.98 27.93 0.78
N TRP A 430 32.97 27.81 -0.07
CA TRP A 430 32.91 28.54 -1.33
C TRP A 430 32.91 30.05 -1.12
N LEU A 431 32.14 30.56 -0.15
CA LEU A 431 32.15 31.98 0.20
C LEU A 431 33.52 32.45 0.71
N ASN A 432 34.20 31.64 1.53
CA ASN A 432 35.54 31.94 2.02
C ASN A 432 36.58 31.95 0.89
N CYS A 433 36.35 31.17 -0.18
CA CYS A 433 37.16 31.19 -1.41
C CYS A 433 36.83 32.37 -2.34
N GLY A 434 35.88 33.24 -1.98
CA GLY A 434 35.47 34.40 -2.78
C GLY A 434 34.52 34.08 -3.92
N LEU A 435 33.93 32.88 -3.94
CA LEU A 435 32.90 32.51 -4.91
C LEU A 435 31.56 33.17 -4.55
N PRO A 436 30.68 33.43 -5.54
CA PRO A 436 29.37 33.98 -5.28
C PRO A 436 28.50 33.01 -4.46
N PRO A 437 27.58 33.51 -3.61
CA PRO A 437 26.62 32.67 -2.93
C PRO A 437 25.69 31.98 -3.94
N LEU A 438 25.46 30.68 -3.74
CA LEU A 438 24.49 29.88 -4.48
C LEU A 438 23.37 29.39 -3.55
N ARG A 439 22.17 29.19 -4.07
CA ARG A 439 21.15 28.43 -3.33
C ARG A 439 21.61 26.98 -3.22
N MET A 440 21.70 26.44 -2.01
CA MET A 440 22.07 25.07 -1.71
C MET A 440 20.79 24.28 -1.41
N ALA A 441 20.39 23.42 -2.34
CA ALA A 441 19.24 22.55 -2.18
C ALA A 441 19.63 21.20 -1.59
N VAL A 442 18.89 20.73 -0.58
CA VAL A 442 19.11 19.47 0.12
C VAL A 442 17.81 18.69 0.23
N ASN A 443 17.82 17.45 -0.24
CA ASN A 443 16.70 16.53 -0.14
C ASN A 443 16.45 16.08 1.31
N LEU A 444 15.20 16.14 1.75
CA LEU A 444 14.75 15.58 3.02
C LEU A 444 13.85 14.38 2.80
N SER A 445 14.18 13.25 3.42
CA SER A 445 13.32 12.07 3.38
C SER A 445 12.05 12.26 4.22
N ALA A 446 11.01 11.50 3.87
CA ALA A 446 9.75 11.51 4.60
C ALA A 446 9.91 11.11 6.08
N GLN A 447 10.86 10.21 6.38
CA GLN A 447 11.15 9.79 7.74
C GLN A 447 11.76 10.92 8.56
N GLN A 448 12.76 11.63 8.03
CA GLN A 448 13.39 12.76 8.69
C GLN A 448 12.42 13.91 8.95
N PHE A 449 11.54 14.19 7.99
CA PHE A 449 10.57 15.28 8.15
C PHE A 449 9.60 15.08 9.32
N ARG A 450 9.30 13.82 9.66
CA ARG A 450 8.40 13.46 10.76
C ARG A 450 9.09 13.41 12.13
N GLN A 451 10.42 13.51 12.16
CA GLN A 451 11.16 13.39 13.41
C GLN A 451 10.93 14.62 14.30
N PRO A 452 10.64 14.39 15.60
CA PRO A 452 10.72 15.47 16.59
C PRO A 452 12.17 15.98 16.63
N GLY A 453 12.37 17.30 16.49
CA GLY A 453 13.72 17.89 16.57
C GLY A 453 14.30 18.41 15.25
N LEU A 454 13.64 18.19 14.10
CA LEU A 454 14.18 18.62 12.80
C LEU A 454 14.43 20.14 12.73
N VAL A 455 13.51 20.93 13.25
CA VAL A 455 13.61 22.41 13.21
C VAL A 455 14.81 22.87 14.04
N GLU A 456 14.99 22.26 15.21
CA GLU A 456 16.12 22.50 16.10
C GLU A 456 17.45 22.09 15.45
N LEU A 457 17.49 20.94 14.78
CA LEU A 457 18.65 20.47 14.03
C LEU A 457 19.03 21.47 12.92
N VAL A 458 18.07 21.87 12.08
CA VAL A 458 18.33 22.82 10.99
C VAL A 458 18.85 24.15 11.54
N HIS A 459 18.26 24.64 12.63
CA HIS A 459 18.73 25.85 13.30
C HIS A 459 20.17 25.71 13.82
N GLU A 460 20.51 24.58 14.45
CA GLU A 460 21.86 24.29 14.92
C GLU A 460 22.88 24.27 13.77
N VAL A 461 22.58 23.55 12.68
CA VAL A 461 23.46 23.45 11.51
C VAL A 461 23.72 24.81 10.87
N LEU A 462 22.68 25.65 10.75
CA LEU A 462 22.81 27.02 10.24
C LEU A 462 23.67 27.89 11.16
N CYS A 463 23.52 27.75 12.48
CA CYS A 463 24.33 28.47 13.45
C CYS A 463 25.81 28.04 13.38
N ASP A 464 26.07 26.74 13.31
CA ASP A 464 27.43 26.17 13.29
C ASP A 464 28.20 26.53 12.01
N SER A 465 27.54 26.43 10.85
CA SER A 465 28.12 26.79 9.55
C SER A 465 28.19 28.32 9.33
N GLY A 466 27.41 29.06 10.12
CA GLY A 466 27.12 30.48 9.94
C GLY A 466 26.40 30.81 8.63
N MET A 467 25.96 29.82 7.84
CA MET A 467 25.31 30.02 6.54
C MET A 467 24.05 30.88 6.71
N ASP A 468 23.87 31.87 5.83
CA ASP A 468 22.62 32.65 5.83
C ASP A 468 21.46 31.70 5.43
N PRO A 469 20.42 31.58 6.28
CA PRO A 469 19.32 30.65 6.05
C PRO A 469 18.65 30.81 4.68
N GLY A 470 18.63 32.01 4.10
CA GLY A 470 18.01 32.27 2.80
C GLY A 470 18.68 31.54 1.63
N TRP A 471 19.90 31.03 1.82
CA TRP A 471 20.59 30.22 0.82
C TRP A 471 20.34 28.72 0.96
N LEU A 472 19.74 28.25 2.06
CA LEU A 472 19.41 26.83 2.23
C LEU A 472 18.00 26.59 1.71
N GLU A 473 17.87 25.65 0.78
CA GLU A 473 16.58 25.16 0.27
C GLU A 473 16.41 23.70 0.68
N LEU A 474 15.29 23.37 1.30
CA LEU A 474 14.97 22.00 1.68
C LEU A 474 13.92 21.45 0.71
N GLU A 475 14.25 20.33 0.06
CA GLU A 475 13.41 19.70 -0.95
C GLU A 475 12.60 18.56 -0.31
N LEU A 476 11.30 18.54 -0.61
CA LEU A 476 10.33 17.64 0.01
C LEU A 476 9.51 16.96 -1.08
N THR A 477 9.40 15.64 -1.05
CA THR A 477 8.58 14.92 -2.02
C THR A 477 7.08 15.11 -1.75
N GLU A 478 6.30 15.06 -2.83
CA GLU A 478 4.84 15.21 -2.77
C GLU A 478 4.15 14.17 -1.86
N SER A 479 4.66 12.93 -1.84
CA SER A 479 4.06 11.80 -1.11
C SER A 479 4.08 11.98 0.42
N LEU A 480 4.99 12.77 0.96
CA LEU A 480 5.11 13.06 2.39
C LEU A 480 3.84 13.73 2.97
N ILE A 481 3.09 14.43 2.13
CA ILE A 481 2.06 15.36 2.55
C ILE A 481 0.73 14.67 2.89
N LEU A 482 0.45 13.52 2.27
CA LEU A 482 -0.88 12.90 2.30
C LEU A 482 -1.21 12.12 3.58
N GLU A 483 -0.22 11.85 4.43
CA GLU A 483 -0.39 11.03 5.64
C GLU A 483 -0.79 11.86 6.89
N ASP A 484 -0.26 13.09 7.05
CA ASP A 484 -0.55 14.01 8.17
C ASP A 484 -0.35 15.48 7.76
N ALA A 485 -1.25 16.00 6.92
CA ALA A 485 -1.10 17.30 6.26
C ALA A 485 -0.95 18.48 7.23
N GLU A 486 -1.71 18.52 8.33
CA GLU A 486 -1.69 19.67 9.27
C GLU A 486 -0.37 19.75 10.03
N ARG A 487 0.14 18.61 10.52
CA ARG A 487 1.43 18.57 11.19
C ARG A 487 2.56 18.95 10.21
N THR A 488 2.49 18.43 8.99
CA THR A 488 3.48 18.75 7.95
C THR A 488 3.50 20.24 7.62
N ILE A 489 2.33 20.87 7.45
CA ILE A 489 2.20 22.33 7.23
C ILE A 489 2.80 23.11 8.41
N GLN A 490 2.56 22.68 9.64
CA GLN A 490 3.09 23.35 10.83
C GLN A 490 4.63 23.30 10.86
N THR A 491 5.22 22.13 10.63
CA THR A 491 6.68 21.98 10.52
C THR A 491 7.26 22.84 9.41
N MET A 492 6.62 22.88 8.23
CA MET A 492 7.04 23.76 7.13
C MET A 492 7.04 25.23 7.56
N HIS A 493 5.99 25.70 8.25
CA HIS A 493 5.96 27.06 8.78
C HIS A 493 7.07 27.34 9.79
N ASP A 494 7.38 26.38 10.65
CA ASP A 494 8.44 26.53 11.65
C ASP A 494 9.83 26.56 11.01
N LEU A 495 10.07 25.75 9.97
CA LEU A 495 11.28 25.88 9.13
C LEU A 495 11.33 27.25 8.43
N LYS A 496 10.23 27.72 7.84
CA LYS A 496 10.20 29.06 7.20
C LYS A 496 10.49 30.20 8.17
N LYS A 497 10.15 30.08 9.46
CA LYS A 497 10.52 31.08 10.48
C LYS A 497 12.04 31.18 10.70
N LEU A 498 12.79 30.12 10.42
CA LEU A 498 14.26 30.15 10.43
C LEU A 498 14.84 30.94 9.25
N GLY A 499 14.04 31.17 8.20
CA GLY A 499 14.45 31.88 6.99
C GLY A 499 14.90 30.97 5.84
N VAL A 500 14.78 29.65 5.97
CA VAL A 500 15.09 28.71 4.88
C VAL A 500 14.05 28.77 3.76
N ARG A 501 14.44 28.31 2.58
CA ARG A 501 13.55 28.08 1.44
C ARG A 501 13.05 26.64 1.45
N LEU A 502 11.85 26.41 0.93
CA LEU A 502 11.24 25.09 0.80
C LEU A 502 10.83 24.86 -0.65
N ALA A 503 11.22 23.71 -1.20
CA ALA A 503 10.85 23.28 -2.54
C ALA A 503 10.00 22.01 -2.48
N LEU A 504 9.01 21.92 -3.36
CA LEU A 504 8.24 20.69 -3.56
C LEU A 504 8.83 19.91 -4.74
N ASP A 505 9.33 18.72 -4.46
CA ASP A 505 10.02 17.83 -5.40
C ASP A 505 9.09 16.75 -5.97
N ASP A 506 9.50 16.17 -7.10
CA ASP A 506 8.77 15.14 -7.86
C ASP A 506 7.32 15.52 -8.24
N PHE A 507 7.04 16.81 -8.41
CA PHE A 507 5.66 17.30 -8.49
C PHE A 507 4.92 16.80 -9.73
N GLY A 508 3.75 16.20 -9.51
CA GLY A 508 2.88 15.65 -10.55
C GLY A 508 2.93 14.13 -10.68
N THR A 509 3.87 13.46 -9.98
CA THR A 509 3.93 11.99 -9.89
C THR A 509 3.02 11.42 -8.80
N GLY A 510 2.54 12.28 -7.88
CA GLY A 510 1.67 11.92 -6.75
C GLY A 510 0.22 12.44 -6.84
N TYR A 511 -0.54 12.25 -5.75
CA TYR A 511 -1.94 12.68 -5.61
C TYR A 511 -2.08 14.00 -4.85
N SER A 512 -1.50 15.09 -5.32
CA SER A 512 -1.69 16.41 -4.71
C SER A 512 -3.14 16.83 -4.86
N SER A 513 -3.85 16.88 -3.73
CA SER A 513 -5.07 17.67 -3.68
C SER A 513 -4.64 19.13 -3.78
N LEU A 514 -4.85 19.74 -4.96
CA LEU A 514 -4.62 21.17 -5.26
C LEU A 514 -5.13 22.11 -4.15
N SER A 515 -6.10 21.64 -3.35
CA SER A 515 -6.61 22.33 -2.17
C SER A 515 -5.55 22.63 -1.10
N TYR A 516 -4.53 21.77 -0.93
CA TYR A 516 -3.47 21.98 0.06
C TYR A 516 -2.29 22.76 -0.48
N LEU A 517 -2.01 22.74 -1.78
CA LEU A 517 -0.90 23.46 -2.38
C LEU A 517 -0.94 24.97 -2.05
N ARG A 518 -2.14 25.55 -1.99
CA ARG A 518 -2.35 26.96 -1.60
C ARG A 518 -1.96 27.25 -0.14
N ARG A 519 -1.94 26.23 0.71
CA ARG A 519 -1.63 26.34 2.15
C ARG A 519 -0.17 26.06 2.45
N PHE A 520 0.58 25.44 1.54
CA PHE A 520 1.98 25.13 1.76
C PHE A 520 2.84 26.39 1.65
N PRO A 521 3.69 26.69 2.64
CA PRO A 521 4.58 27.83 2.58
C PRO A 521 5.86 27.46 1.80
N VAL A 522 5.70 26.95 0.58
CA VAL A 522 6.78 26.61 -0.35
C VAL A 522 7.16 27.81 -1.22
N ASP A 523 8.41 27.85 -1.68
CA ASP A 523 8.94 28.90 -2.54
C ASP A 523 9.02 28.44 -4.01
N SER A 524 9.22 27.14 -4.23
CA SER A 524 9.45 26.57 -5.55
C SER A 524 8.79 25.19 -5.73
N ILE A 525 8.54 24.84 -6.99
CA ILE A 525 8.06 23.53 -7.42
C ILE A 525 9.04 22.98 -8.46
N LYS A 526 9.51 21.75 -8.26
CA LYS A 526 10.34 21.01 -9.20
C LYS A 526 9.47 20.07 -10.03
N ILE A 527 9.57 20.18 -11.35
CA ILE A 527 8.85 19.34 -12.31
C ILE A 527 9.69 18.10 -12.55
N ASP A 528 9.14 16.95 -12.19
CA ASP A 528 9.81 15.66 -12.34
C ASP A 528 10.27 15.40 -13.78
N GLN A 529 11.45 14.78 -13.90
CA GLN A 529 12.08 14.43 -15.16
C GLN A 529 11.19 13.58 -16.09
N SER A 530 10.27 12.77 -15.56
CA SER A 530 9.38 11.95 -16.39
C SER A 530 8.46 12.79 -17.27
N PHE A 531 8.09 14.00 -16.83
CA PHE A 531 7.29 14.94 -17.63
C PHE A 531 8.15 15.77 -18.60
N VAL A 532 9.43 15.99 -18.27
CA VAL A 532 10.36 16.77 -19.10
C VAL A 532 10.89 15.93 -20.26
N ARG A 533 11.19 14.65 -20.04
CA ARG A 533 11.78 13.75 -21.05
C ARG A 533 11.00 13.74 -22.36
N ASP A 534 9.68 13.63 -22.28
CA ASP A 534 8.78 13.47 -23.42
C ASP A 534 8.08 14.78 -23.85
N ILE A 535 8.49 15.93 -23.28
CA ILE A 535 7.78 17.22 -23.42
C ILE A 535 7.74 17.76 -24.85
N ALA A 536 8.75 17.43 -25.66
CA ALA A 536 8.90 17.89 -27.04
C ALA A 536 8.26 16.93 -28.06
N THR A 537 7.97 15.69 -27.68
CA THR A 537 7.52 14.61 -28.59
C THR A 537 6.09 14.16 -28.30
N GLN A 538 5.60 14.30 -27.06
CA GLN A 538 4.27 13.88 -26.63
C GLN A 538 3.40 15.07 -26.21
N ALA A 539 2.24 15.22 -26.88
CA ALA A 539 1.31 16.32 -26.59
C ALA A 539 0.73 16.28 -25.16
N SER A 540 0.57 15.09 -24.57
CA SER A 540 0.10 14.89 -23.19
C SER A 540 1.13 15.36 -22.15
N ALA A 541 2.39 14.96 -22.30
CA ALA A 541 3.49 15.39 -21.43
C ALA A 541 3.67 16.92 -21.47
N GLY A 542 3.64 17.50 -22.68
CA GLY A 542 3.65 18.95 -22.86
C GLY A 542 2.44 19.66 -22.22
N ALA A 543 1.25 19.07 -22.27
CA ALA A 543 0.07 19.65 -21.63
C ALA A 543 0.16 19.66 -20.10
N LEU A 544 0.67 18.60 -19.48
CA LEU A 544 0.88 18.51 -18.04
C LEU A 544 1.94 19.50 -17.56
N ALA A 545 3.09 19.54 -18.22
CA ALA A 545 4.15 20.51 -17.88
C ALA A 545 3.63 21.95 -17.97
N ARG A 546 2.85 22.30 -19.01
CA ARG A 546 2.19 23.63 -19.09
C ARG A 546 1.22 23.90 -17.96
N ALA A 547 0.45 22.90 -17.54
CA ALA A 547 -0.47 23.05 -16.40
C ALA A 547 0.31 23.33 -15.11
N ILE A 548 1.39 22.58 -14.85
CA ILE A 548 2.25 22.76 -13.68
C ILE A 548 2.91 24.15 -13.68
N LEU A 549 3.49 24.55 -14.81
CA LEU A 549 4.09 25.88 -14.97
C LEU A 549 3.06 27.01 -14.77
N GLY A 550 1.86 26.85 -15.33
CA GLY A 550 0.76 27.80 -15.12
C GLY A 550 0.31 27.88 -13.66
N MET A 551 0.30 26.76 -12.93
CA MET A 551 -0.02 26.74 -11.50
C MET A 551 1.05 27.45 -10.67
N GLY A 552 2.34 27.15 -10.90
CA GLY A 552 3.44 27.81 -10.22
C GLY A 552 3.37 29.33 -10.40
N HIS A 553 3.17 29.78 -11.64
CA HIS A 553 3.03 31.21 -11.94
C HIS A 553 1.85 31.87 -11.20
N ASN A 554 0.67 31.23 -11.20
CA ASN A 554 -0.53 31.78 -10.55
C ASN A 554 -0.45 31.79 -9.02
N LEU A 555 0.35 30.90 -8.43
CA LEU A 555 0.60 30.84 -6.98
C LEU A 555 1.80 31.70 -6.55
N GLY A 556 2.53 32.28 -7.51
CA GLY A 556 3.74 33.07 -7.23
C GLY A 556 4.94 32.22 -6.82
N LEU A 557 4.98 30.95 -7.23
CA LEU A 557 6.04 30.00 -6.94
C LEU A 557 7.05 29.96 -8.09
N ASP A 558 8.34 29.81 -7.76
CA ASP A 558 9.37 29.55 -8.76
C ASP A 558 9.22 28.11 -9.30
N THR A 559 9.41 27.91 -10.60
CA THR A 559 9.35 26.56 -11.20
C THR A 559 10.71 26.12 -11.70
N ILE A 560 11.13 24.92 -11.31
CA ILE A 560 12.38 24.30 -11.73
C ILE A 560 12.04 23.07 -12.57
N ALA A 561 12.61 22.93 -13.76
CA ALA A 561 12.43 21.74 -14.58
C ALA A 561 13.64 20.81 -14.46
N GLU A 562 13.40 19.55 -14.08
CA GLU A 562 14.44 18.55 -13.89
C GLU A 562 14.63 17.66 -15.12
N GLY A 563 15.81 17.03 -15.23
CA GLY A 563 16.09 16.10 -16.32
C GLY A 563 16.09 16.77 -17.70
N VAL A 564 16.49 18.04 -17.80
CA VAL A 564 16.66 18.69 -19.11
C VAL A 564 17.95 18.18 -19.75
N GLU A 565 17.82 17.36 -20.77
CA GLU A 565 18.91 16.67 -21.47
C GLU A 565 19.24 17.29 -22.83
N ASP A 566 18.26 17.92 -23.49
CA ASP A 566 18.45 18.43 -24.85
C ASP A 566 17.94 19.87 -25.06
N ALA A 567 18.39 20.49 -26.16
CA ALA A 567 18.06 21.86 -26.51
C ALA A 567 16.57 22.07 -26.87
N SER A 568 15.88 21.01 -27.30
CA SER A 568 14.45 21.07 -27.63
C SER A 568 13.59 21.20 -26.37
N GLN A 569 13.90 20.44 -25.34
CA GLN A 569 13.29 20.53 -24.01
C GLN A 569 13.54 21.92 -23.40
N LEU A 570 14.80 22.40 -23.43
CA LEU A 570 15.18 23.73 -22.96
C LEU A 570 14.37 24.84 -23.65
N GLY A 571 14.31 24.79 -24.99
CA GLY A 571 13.59 25.78 -25.79
C GLY A 571 12.09 25.79 -25.50
N TYR A 572 11.49 24.61 -25.35
CA TYR A 572 10.09 24.49 -24.96
C TYR A 572 9.81 25.09 -23.57
N LEU A 573 10.58 24.68 -22.56
CA LEU A 573 10.40 25.14 -21.18
C LEU A 573 10.57 26.67 -21.06
N ARG A 574 11.53 27.26 -21.80
CA ARG A 574 11.68 28.71 -21.89
C ARG A 574 10.46 29.41 -22.49
N LYS A 575 9.91 28.87 -23.58
CA LYS A 575 8.69 29.42 -24.22
C LYS A 575 7.49 29.35 -23.28
N GLN A 576 7.40 28.31 -22.46
CA GLN A 576 6.35 28.17 -21.45
C GLN A 576 6.59 28.99 -20.16
N GLY A 577 7.71 29.72 -20.08
CA GLY A 577 7.98 30.63 -18.97
C GLY A 577 8.57 30.00 -17.72
N CYS A 578 9.14 28.79 -17.81
CA CYS A 578 9.83 28.14 -16.69
C CYS A 578 10.98 29.01 -16.15
N ASN A 579 11.08 29.17 -14.83
CA ASN A 579 12.06 30.03 -14.16
C ASN A 579 13.48 29.46 -14.21
N GLU A 580 13.63 28.18 -13.94
CA GLU A 580 14.92 27.53 -13.68
C GLU A 580 14.97 26.13 -14.28
N MET A 581 16.18 25.60 -14.49
CA MET A 581 16.37 24.25 -15.00
C MET A 581 17.54 23.54 -14.32
N GLN A 582 17.45 22.22 -14.30
CA GLN A 582 18.48 21.29 -13.88
C GLN A 582 18.49 20.09 -14.84
N GLY A 583 19.68 19.66 -15.25
CA GLY A 583 19.79 18.47 -16.11
C GLY A 583 21.11 18.35 -16.85
N PHE A 584 21.29 17.21 -17.52
CA PHE A 584 22.54 16.82 -18.17
C PHE A 584 22.90 17.67 -19.38
N LEU A 585 21.97 18.45 -19.93
CA LEU A 585 22.26 19.43 -20.97
C LEU A 585 23.37 20.41 -20.54
N PHE A 586 23.39 20.80 -19.26
CA PHE A 586 24.43 21.67 -18.72
C PHE A 586 25.57 20.87 -18.08
N SER A 587 25.23 20.03 -17.08
CA SER A 587 26.20 19.16 -16.42
C SER A 587 25.52 18.05 -15.60
N HIS A 588 26.24 16.95 -15.40
CA HIS A 588 25.94 15.98 -14.36
C HIS A 588 26.26 16.56 -12.98
N ALA A 589 25.95 15.82 -11.92
CA ALA A 589 26.45 16.14 -10.59
C ALA A 589 27.99 16.04 -10.57
N VAL A 590 28.66 17.05 -10.04
CA VAL A 590 30.13 17.16 -10.03
C VAL A 590 30.67 17.41 -8.62
N THR A 591 31.97 17.25 -8.44
CA THR A 591 32.62 17.54 -7.15
C THR A 591 32.59 19.05 -6.82
N ALA A 592 32.80 19.40 -5.55
CA ALA A 592 32.85 20.81 -5.13
C ALA A 592 33.94 21.62 -5.86
N GLN A 593 35.07 20.98 -6.19
CA GLN A 593 36.19 21.60 -6.89
C GLN A 593 35.84 21.85 -8.36
N GLU A 594 35.20 20.90 -9.03
CA GLU A 594 34.74 21.06 -10.42
C GLU A 594 33.65 22.12 -10.53
N LEU A 595 32.72 22.18 -9.57
CA LEU A 595 31.70 23.23 -9.54
C LEU A 595 32.34 24.62 -9.37
N ALA A 596 33.34 24.74 -8.47
CA ALA A 596 34.08 25.99 -8.30
C ALA A 596 34.74 26.46 -9.62
N LEU A 597 35.27 25.52 -10.42
CA LEU A 597 35.79 25.84 -11.75
C LEU A 597 34.70 26.38 -12.69
N PHE A 598 33.49 25.79 -12.70
CA PHE A 598 32.39 26.30 -13.52
C PHE A 598 32.00 27.74 -13.16
N LEU A 599 32.03 28.08 -11.88
CA LEU A 599 31.76 29.45 -11.40
C LEU A 599 32.86 30.42 -11.80
N LEU A 600 34.13 30.02 -11.68
CA LEU A 600 35.28 30.85 -12.09
C LEU A 600 35.33 31.07 -13.61
N GLU A 601 34.87 30.10 -14.41
CA GLU A 601 34.76 30.20 -15.87
C GLU A 601 33.52 30.98 -16.33
N GLU A 602 32.65 31.40 -15.41
CA GLU A 602 31.35 32.01 -15.70
C GLU A 602 30.50 31.20 -16.69
N ARG A 603 30.58 29.87 -16.58
CA ARG A 603 29.87 28.95 -17.48
C ARG A 603 28.36 29.17 -17.33
N ARG A 604 27.68 29.41 -18.45
CA ARG A 604 26.26 29.78 -18.48
C ARG A 604 25.54 29.16 -19.67
N LEU A 605 24.22 29.00 -19.55
CA LEU A 605 23.38 28.69 -20.69
C LEU A 605 23.32 29.88 -21.67
N PRO A 606 23.11 29.65 -22.98
CA PRO A 606 22.82 30.73 -23.91
C PRO A 606 21.57 31.50 -23.44
N PRO A 607 21.60 32.83 -23.30
CA PRO A 607 20.47 33.60 -22.76
C PRO A 607 19.22 33.46 -23.63
N ALA A 608 18.04 33.51 -23.00
CA ALA A 608 16.77 33.49 -23.71
C ALA A 608 16.65 34.76 -24.58
N GLY A 609 16.67 34.61 -25.91
CA GLY A 609 16.54 35.74 -26.84
C GLY A 609 17.76 36.09 -27.69
N SER A 610 18.78 35.22 -27.80
CA SER A 610 19.76 35.35 -28.90
C SER A 610 19.20 34.92 -30.27
N CYS A 611 17.89 34.72 -30.40
CA CYS A 611 17.20 34.54 -31.68
C CYS A 611 17.08 35.90 -32.35
N THR A 612 17.88 36.13 -33.39
CA THR A 612 17.69 37.25 -34.31
C THR A 612 16.26 37.23 -34.84
N ALA A 613 15.49 38.30 -34.57
CA ALA A 613 14.20 38.53 -35.16
C ALA A 613 14.35 38.68 -36.69
N ALA A 614 14.22 37.57 -37.42
CA ALA A 614 14.05 37.58 -38.85
C ALA A 614 12.62 37.10 -39.14
N SER A 615 11.70 38.06 -39.33
CA SER A 615 10.27 37.82 -39.61
C SER A 615 10.00 37.02 -40.89
N ALA A 616 11.03 36.63 -41.64
CA ALA A 616 10.98 35.80 -42.83
C ALA A 616 11.79 34.50 -42.67
N THR A 617 11.60 33.75 -41.57
CA THR A 617 12.26 32.45 -41.36
C THR A 617 11.31 31.29 -41.63
N ILE A 618 11.76 30.34 -42.46
CA ILE A 618 11.01 29.15 -42.87
C ILE A 618 11.81 27.90 -42.55
N LEU A 619 11.12 26.86 -42.09
CA LEU A 619 11.68 25.52 -41.94
C LEU A 619 11.15 24.60 -43.04
N VAL A 620 12.05 23.93 -43.75
CA VAL A 620 11.72 22.90 -44.72
C VAL A 620 12.18 21.56 -44.17
N VAL A 621 11.27 20.61 -44.02
CA VAL A 621 11.53 19.25 -43.51
C VAL A 621 11.25 18.26 -44.63
N ASP A 622 12.30 17.61 -45.12
CA ASP A 622 12.24 16.71 -46.27
C ASP A 622 13.45 15.78 -46.22
N ASP A 623 13.26 14.48 -46.43
CA ASP A 623 14.35 13.50 -46.39
C ASP A 623 15.20 13.53 -47.68
N GLU A 624 14.67 14.09 -48.77
CA GLU A 624 15.41 14.28 -50.00
C GLU A 624 16.24 15.57 -50.00
N LEU A 625 17.56 15.44 -49.87
CA LEU A 625 18.50 16.57 -49.89
C LEU A 625 18.40 17.44 -51.15
N ASN A 626 18.01 16.86 -52.29
CA ASN A 626 17.79 17.58 -53.54
C ASN A 626 16.61 18.56 -53.43
N ILE A 627 15.52 18.15 -52.77
CA ILE A 627 14.33 18.98 -52.54
C ILE A 627 14.65 20.11 -51.57
N LEU A 628 15.32 19.80 -50.45
CA LEU A 628 15.80 20.80 -49.50
C LEU A 628 16.66 21.87 -50.20
N THR A 629 17.58 21.45 -51.06
CA THR A 629 18.47 22.35 -51.80
C THR A 629 17.72 23.19 -52.83
N ALA A 630 16.74 22.60 -53.54
CA ALA A 630 15.92 23.29 -54.52
C ALA A 630 15.05 24.38 -53.89
N ILE A 631 14.32 24.06 -52.82
CA ILE A 631 13.46 25.02 -52.09
C ILE A 631 14.31 26.12 -51.45
N LYS A 632 15.45 25.74 -50.83
CA LYS A 632 16.39 26.71 -50.25
C LYS A 632 16.93 27.68 -51.30
N ARG A 633 17.25 27.21 -52.51
CA ARG A 633 17.70 28.07 -53.61
C ARG A 633 16.58 28.98 -54.11
N LEU A 634 15.37 28.46 -54.25
CA LEU A 634 14.19 29.17 -54.76
C LEU A 634 13.82 30.35 -53.85
N LEU A 635 13.68 30.11 -52.55
CA LEU A 635 13.19 31.09 -51.57
C LEU A 635 14.29 32.07 -51.10
N ARG A 636 15.57 31.71 -51.21
CA ARG A 636 16.69 32.64 -50.95
C ARG A 636 16.66 33.87 -51.84
N GLN A 637 16.12 33.76 -53.06
CA GLN A 637 15.99 34.89 -53.99
C GLN A 637 15.04 35.97 -53.47
N ASP A 638 14.18 35.62 -52.49
CA ASP A 638 13.15 36.50 -51.92
C ASP A 638 13.56 37.09 -50.56
N GLY A 639 14.83 36.95 -50.14
CA GLY A 639 15.31 37.43 -48.84
C GLY A 639 14.84 36.60 -47.64
N ILE A 640 14.28 35.42 -47.88
CA ILE A 640 13.75 34.51 -46.85
C ILE A 640 14.89 33.65 -46.28
N THR A 641 14.95 33.54 -44.96
CA THR A 641 15.87 32.63 -44.25
C THR A 641 15.29 31.23 -44.23
N VAL A 642 15.99 30.26 -44.85
CA VAL A 642 15.51 28.88 -44.95
C VAL A 642 16.36 27.94 -44.10
N LEU A 643 15.75 27.40 -43.06
CA LEU A 643 16.23 26.27 -42.27
C LEU A 643 15.81 24.96 -42.94
N THR A 644 16.66 23.96 -42.88
CA THR A 644 16.45 22.67 -43.56
C THR A 644 16.69 21.54 -42.58
N ALA A 645 15.75 20.60 -42.50
CA ALA A 645 15.84 19.40 -41.68
C ALA A 645 15.57 18.16 -42.53
N SER A 646 16.31 17.09 -42.29
CA SER A 646 16.17 15.81 -43.01
C SER A 646 15.11 14.88 -42.40
N ASN A 647 14.65 15.19 -41.19
CA ASN A 647 13.70 14.39 -40.43
C ASN A 647 12.98 15.26 -39.39
N ALA A 648 11.93 14.71 -38.76
CA ALA A 648 11.13 15.41 -37.78
C ALA A 648 11.93 15.85 -36.53
N ALA A 649 12.90 15.06 -36.07
CA ALA A 649 13.69 15.39 -34.87
C ALA A 649 14.56 16.64 -35.09
N GLU A 650 15.27 16.71 -36.23
CA GLU A 650 15.98 17.93 -36.66
C GLU A 650 15.02 19.11 -36.84
N GLY A 651 13.82 18.85 -37.37
CA GLY A 651 12.78 19.87 -37.49
C GLY A 651 12.38 20.47 -36.14
N PHE A 652 12.14 19.64 -35.13
CA PHE A 652 11.84 20.10 -33.77
C PHE A 652 13.02 20.84 -33.12
N ALA A 653 14.26 20.39 -33.34
CA ALA A 653 15.45 21.08 -32.84
C ALA A 653 15.57 22.52 -33.39
N HIS A 654 15.25 22.72 -34.67
CA HIS A 654 15.19 24.05 -35.25
C HIS A 654 14.06 24.91 -34.67
N LEU A 655 12.86 24.35 -34.49
CA LEU A 655 11.71 25.07 -33.91
C LEU A 655 11.91 25.47 -32.45
N ALA A 656 12.72 24.70 -31.71
CA ALA A 656 13.04 25.01 -30.33
C ALA A 656 14.03 26.18 -30.18
N THR A 657 14.96 26.29 -31.12
CA THR A 657 16.08 27.26 -31.06
C THR A 657 15.84 28.51 -31.88
N THR A 658 14.95 28.47 -32.87
CA THR A 658 14.69 29.57 -33.80
C THR A 658 13.20 29.81 -33.95
N GLU A 659 12.78 31.08 -34.02
CA GLU A 659 11.41 31.42 -34.36
C GLU A 659 11.18 31.20 -35.86
N VAL A 660 10.22 30.35 -36.18
CA VAL A 660 9.89 29.96 -37.56
C VAL A 660 8.46 30.38 -37.87
N GLY A 661 8.30 31.19 -38.91
CA GLY A 661 7.00 31.69 -39.34
C GLY A 661 6.22 30.68 -40.17
N VAL A 662 6.88 29.98 -41.09
CA VAL A 662 6.25 28.97 -41.96
C VAL A 662 7.05 27.67 -41.94
N ILE A 663 6.35 26.54 -41.92
CA ILE A 663 6.92 25.20 -41.94
C ILE A 663 6.38 24.47 -43.17
N LEU A 664 7.28 23.98 -44.01
CA LEU A 664 6.98 23.08 -45.13
C LEU A 664 7.48 21.70 -44.76
N ALA A 665 6.60 20.71 -44.67
CA ALA A 665 7.00 19.33 -44.38
C ALA A 665 6.58 18.40 -45.52
N ASP A 666 7.45 17.48 -45.90
CA ASP A 666 7.08 16.38 -46.78
C ASP A 666 6.20 15.36 -46.06
N GLN A 667 5.23 14.79 -46.77
CA GLN A 667 4.35 13.78 -46.23
C GLN A 667 5.09 12.49 -45.86
N ARG A 668 6.08 12.06 -46.64
CA ARG A 668 6.87 10.85 -46.41
C ARG A 668 8.25 11.21 -45.87
N MET A 669 8.40 11.15 -44.56
CA MET A 669 9.70 11.27 -43.92
C MET A 669 9.97 10.03 -43.05
N PRO A 670 11.25 9.62 -42.89
CA PRO A 670 11.63 8.51 -42.03
C PRO A 670 11.17 8.72 -40.58
N GLY A 671 10.63 7.67 -39.98
CA GLY A 671 10.19 7.65 -38.58
C GLY A 671 8.81 8.29 -38.34
N LEU A 672 8.63 9.56 -38.71
CA LEU A 672 7.39 10.32 -38.47
C LEU A 672 6.91 10.99 -39.77
N SER A 673 5.65 10.73 -40.16
CA SER A 673 5.08 11.34 -41.38
C SER A 673 4.87 12.85 -41.23
N GLY A 674 4.90 13.59 -42.34
CA GLY A 674 4.72 15.04 -42.35
C GLY A 674 3.41 15.50 -41.73
N ALA A 675 2.30 14.83 -42.04
CA ALA A 675 1.01 15.13 -41.44
C ALA A 675 1.03 15.00 -39.91
N VAL A 676 1.69 13.96 -39.37
CA VAL A 676 1.77 13.75 -37.91
C VAL A 676 2.74 14.75 -37.27
N PHE A 677 3.87 15.03 -37.92
CA PHE A 677 4.79 16.09 -37.49
C PHE A 677 4.08 17.45 -37.40
N LEU A 678 3.34 17.85 -38.43
CA LEU A 678 2.63 19.14 -38.45
C LEU A 678 1.47 19.19 -37.45
N ASP A 679 0.81 18.07 -37.17
CA ASP A 679 -0.20 17.97 -36.11
C ASP A 679 0.42 18.16 -34.71
N GLN A 680 1.60 17.57 -34.45
CA GLN A 680 2.35 17.81 -33.21
C GLN A 680 2.83 19.27 -33.11
N VAL A 681 3.33 19.85 -34.21
CA VAL A 681 3.70 21.26 -34.29
C VAL A 681 2.50 22.17 -34.01
N LYS A 682 1.28 21.81 -34.43
CA LYS A 682 0.07 22.58 -34.10
C LYS A 682 -0.11 22.73 -32.58
N GLY A 683 0.19 21.68 -31.81
CA GLY A 683 0.10 21.70 -30.36
C GLY A 683 1.26 22.40 -29.66
N LEU A 684 2.49 22.28 -30.19
CA LEU A 684 3.71 22.78 -29.55
C LEU A 684 4.08 24.20 -30.00
N TYR A 685 3.81 24.54 -31.25
CA TYR A 685 4.11 25.81 -31.92
C TYR A 685 2.89 26.30 -32.71
N PRO A 686 1.79 26.66 -32.02
CA PRO A 686 0.50 26.94 -32.67
C PRO A 686 0.56 28.12 -33.65
N ASP A 687 1.48 29.06 -33.42
CA ASP A 687 1.61 30.28 -34.21
C ASP A 687 2.27 30.07 -35.58
N SER A 688 3.11 29.04 -35.75
CA SER A 688 3.77 28.77 -37.02
C SER A 688 2.76 28.28 -38.06
N ILE A 689 2.84 28.80 -39.29
CA ILE A 689 1.97 28.37 -40.38
C ILE A 689 2.50 27.05 -40.96
N ARG A 690 1.61 26.06 -41.13
CA ARG A 690 1.97 24.67 -41.46
C ARG A 690 1.49 24.32 -42.87
N ILE A 691 2.42 24.01 -43.78
CA ILE A 691 2.14 23.62 -45.17
C ILE A 691 2.66 22.20 -45.38
N LEU A 692 1.81 21.33 -45.91
CA LEU A 692 2.19 19.95 -46.26
C LEU A 692 2.51 19.84 -47.75
N LEU A 693 3.63 19.19 -48.06
CA LEU A 693 4.01 18.79 -49.42
C LEU A 693 3.66 17.31 -49.61
N THR A 694 2.87 16.98 -50.63
CA THR A 694 2.40 15.60 -50.88
C THR A 694 2.54 15.20 -52.34
N GLY A 695 2.73 13.91 -52.61
CA GLY A 695 2.54 13.33 -53.95
C GLY A 695 1.07 13.11 -54.32
N TYR A 696 0.79 12.83 -55.59
CA TYR A 696 -0.56 12.62 -56.15
C TYR A 696 -1.33 11.41 -55.59
N THR A 697 -0.70 10.50 -54.83
CA THR A 697 -1.27 9.20 -54.45
C THR A 697 -1.73 9.07 -53.00
N GLU A 698 -1.79 10.15 -52.22
CA GLU A 698 -1.86 10.09 -50.74
C GLU A 698 -3.06 10.82 -50.10
N LEU A 699 -4.25 10.65 -50.69
CA LEU A 699 -5.44 11.43 -50.34
C LEU A 699 -5.97 11.19 -48.90
N ALA A 700 -5.85 9.98 -48.35
CA ALA A 700 -6.53 9.61 -47.10
C ALA A 700 -5.93 10.27 -45.84
N ALA A 701 -4.60 10.25 -45.68
CA ALA A 701 -3.92 10.85 -44.53
C ALA A 701 -3.98 12.39 -44.55
N VAL A 702 -4.04 12.96 -45.75
CA VAL A 702 -4.17 14.39 -46.00
C VAL A 702 -5.54 14.92 -45.55
N ILE A 703 -6.63 14.23 -45.92
CA ILE A 703 -7.99 14.68 -45.60
C ILE A 703 -8.19 14.76 -44.08
N ASP A 704 -7.66 13.79 -43.35
CA ASP A 704 -7.77 13.71 -41.90
C ASP A 704 -7.00 14.87 -41.19
N ALA A 705 -5.79 15.19 -41.66
CA ALA A 705 -5.00 16.32 -41.14
C ALA A 705 -5.63 17.70 -41.45
N VAL A 706 -6.26 17.85 -42.62
CA VAL A 706 -7.00 19.07 -42.97
C VAL A 706 -8.25 19.23 -42.09
N ASN A 707 -9.02 18.15 -41.88
CA ASN A 707 -10.23 18.19 -41.04
C ASN A 707 -9.93 18.50 -39.57
N ARG A 708 -8.76 18.10 -39.06
CA ARG A 708 -8.27 18.49 -37.73
C ARG A 708 -7.74 19.91 -37.66
N GLY A 709 -7.70 20.66 -38.76
CA GLY A 709 -7.15 22.02 -38.80
C GLY A 709 -5.66 22.09 -38.49
N ALA A 710 -4.92 21.01 -38.73
CA ALA A 710 -3.47 20.96 -38.53
C ALA A 710 -2.71 21.70 -39.64
N LEU A 711 -3.30 21.79 -40.83
CA LEU A 711 -2.68 22.35 -42.03
C LEU A 711 -3.33 23.68 -42.41
N TYR A 712 -2.49 24.65 -42.77
CA TYR A 712 -2.92 25.88 -43.42
C TYR A 712 -3.18 25.65 -44.91
N LYS A 713 -2.27 24.94 -45.58
CA LYS A 713 -2.37 24.67 -47.01
C LYS A 713 -1.67 23.37 -47.37
N LEU A 714 -2.05 22.83 -48.52
CA LEU A 714 -1.46 21.63 -49.10
C LEU A 714 -0.96 21.93 -50.50
N LEU A 715 0.27 21.51 -50.79
CA LEU A 715 0.91 21.66 -52.09
C LEU A 715 1.34 20.30 -52.62
N THR A 716 1.22 20.13 -53.94
CA THR A 716 1.53 18.87 -54.62
C THR A 716 2.95 18.88 -55.20
N LYS A 717 3.64 17.74 -55.10
CA LYS A 717 4.91 17.48 -55.79
C LYS A 717 4.68 16.77 -57.13
N PRO A 718 5.39 17.13 -58.23
CA PRO A 718 6.30 18.28 -58.34
C PRO A 718 5.53 19.61 -58.36
N TRP A 719 6.12 20.66 -57.77
CA TRP A 719 5.53 22.00 -57.71
C TRP A 719 5.98 22.86 -58.89
N GLU A 720 5.21 23.91 -59.18
CA GLU A 720 5.64 25.02 -60.03
C GLU A 720 6.26 26.11 -59.14
N ASP A 721 7.46 26.57 -59.49
CA ASP A 721 8.28 27.45 -58.65
C ASP A 721 7.56 28.75 -58.25
N ASP A 722 6.85 29.38 -59.18
CA ASP A 722 6.09 30.62 -58.92
C ASP A 722 4.91 30.37 -57.97
N VAL A 723 4.26 29.21 -58.10
CA VAL A 723 3.15 28.81 -57.21
C VAL A 723 3.67 28.57 -55.80
N LEU A 724 4.74 27.79 -55.62
CA LEU A 724 5.31 27.53 -54.29
C LEU A 724 5.74 28.84 -53.60
N ARG A 725 6.41 29.73 -54.34
CA ARG A 725 6.85 31.03 -53.85
C ARG A 725 5.69 31.91 -53.39
N GLU A 726 4.63 32.01 -54.17
CA GLU A 726 3.46 32.84 -53.81
C GLU A 726 2.74 32.30 -52.57
N ASN A 727 2.56 30.98 -52.49
CA ASN A 727 1.95 30.33 -51.32
C ASN A 727 2.75 30.57 -50.03
N VAL A 728 4.08 30.53 -50.13
CA VAL A 728 4.98 30.80 -49.01
C VAL A 728 4.91 32.26 -48.56
N ARG A 729 4.87 33.21 -49.50
CA ARG A 729 4.72 34.64 -49.18
C ARG A 729 3.37 34.94 -48.52
N GLU A 730 2.29 34.39 -49.05
CA GLU A 730 0.95 34.51 -48.47
C GLU A 730 0.93 34.00 -47.02
N ALA A 731 1.55 32.85 -46.76
CA ALA A 731 1.67 32.26 -45.43
C ALA A 731 2.50 33.13 -44.47
N LEU A 732 3.63 33.67 -44.91
CA LEU A 732 4.45 34.59 -44.10
C LEU A 732 3.69 35.88 -43.77
N HIS A 733 2.99 36.47 -44.75
CA HIS A 733 2.20 37.68 -44.52
C HIS A 733 1.06 37.43 -43.53
N HIS A 734 0.41 36.26 -43.60
CA HIS A 734 -0.60 35.87 -42.63
C HIS A 734 0.00 35.71 -41.23
N TYR A 735 1.16 35.07 -41.11
CA TYR A 735 1.89 34.95 -39.85
C TYR A 735 2.22 36.33 -39.23
N GLU A 736 2.77 37.25 -40.02
CA GLU A 736 3.10 38.61 -39.58
C GLU A 736 1.86 39.36 -39.09
N THR A 737 0.75 39.28 -39.83
CA THR A 737 -0.52 39.92 -39.47
C THR A 737 -1.08 39.39 -38.14
N VAL A 738 -0.99 38.08 -37.91
CA VAL A 738 -1.43 37.45 -36.65
C VAL A 738 -0.55 37.88 -35.47
N GLN A 739 0.77 37.93 -35.68
CA GLN A 739 1.72 38.39 -34.65
C GLN A 739 1.52 39.86 -34.30
N GLU A 740 1.29 40.72 -35.29
CA GLU A 740 1.05 42.15 -35.09
C GLU A 740 -0.25 42.39 -34.32
N ASN A 741 -1.35 41.71 -34.69
CA ASN A 741 -2.62 41.79 -33.98
C ASN A 741 -2.48 41.34 -32.52
N ARG A 742 -1.71 40.29 -32.25
CA ARG A 742 -1.48 39.82 -30.88
C ARG A 742 -0.64 40.81 -30.06
N ARG A 743 0.41 41.39 -30.65
CA ARG A 743 1.21 42.46 -29.99
C ARG A 743 0.34 43.67 -29.64
N LEU A 744 -0.56 44.07 -30.55
CA LEU A 744 -1.52 45.15 -30.31
C LEU A 744 -2.48 44.81 -29.15
N LEU A 745 -3.05 43.60 -29.13
CA LEU A 745 -3.91 43.14 -28.04
C LEU A 745 -3.19 43.09 -26.69
N GLN A 746 -1.95 42.58 -26.64
CA GLN A 746 -1.13 42.58 -25.42
C GLN A 746 -0.83 44.01 -24.94
N SER A 747 -0.54 44.95 -25.86
CA SER A 747 -0.31 46.35 -25.51
C SER A 747 -1.57 47.05 -24.97
N LEU A 748 -2.75 46.71 -25.49
CA LEU A 748 -4.03 47.22 -25.01
C LEU A 748 -4.39 46.66 -23.64
N ASN A 749 -4.14 45.38 -23.41
CA ASN A 749 -4.39 44.72 -22.12
C ASN A 749 -3.47 45.29 -21.03
N ASN A 750 -2.19 45.50 -21.35
CA ASN A 750 -1.23 46.14 -20.45
C ASN A 750 -1.59 47.61 -20.14
N ARG A 751 -2.15 48.35 -21.12
CA ARG A 751 -2.67 49.71 -20.88
C ARG A 751 -3.93 49.73 -20.03
N GLN A 752 -4.82 48.75 -20.14
CA GLN A 752 -6.00 48.63 -19.28
C GLN A 752 -5.64 48.26 -17.84
N LEU A 753 -4.68 47.36 -17.63
CA LEU A 753 -4.15 47.03 -16.30
C LEU A 753 -3.44 48.24 -15.66
N GLY A 754 -2.66 49.00 -16.44
CA GLY A 754 -2.02 50.24 -15.98
C GLY A 754 -3.02 51.34 -15.59
N ASN A 755 -4.10 51.52 -16.35
CA ASN A 755 -5.15 52.49 -16.03
C ASN A 755 -6.04 52.09 -14.84
N THR A 756 -6.11 50.80 -14.51
CA THR A 756 -6.85 50.32 -13.34
C THR A 756 -6.06 50.58 -12.05
N ASN A 757 -4.74 50.42 -12.08
CA ASN A 757 -3.86 50.77 -10.97
C ASN A 757 -3.72 52.29 -10.75
N ALA A 758 -3.88 53.11 -11.80
CA ALA A 758 -3.87 54.57 -11.67
C ALA A 758 -5.19 55.16 -11.13
N ARG A 759 -6.27 54.39 -11.05
CA ARG A 759 -7.55 54.82 -10.45
C ARG A 759 -7.73 54.36 -8.99
N GLN A 760 -6.77 53.61 -8.45
CA GLN A 760 -6.77 53.14 -7.06
C GLN A 760 -5.63 53.73 -6.20
N ASN A 761 -4.88 54.70 -6.72
CA ASN A 761 -3.94 55.52 -5.95
C ASN A 761 -4.46 56.95 -5.81
#